data_AF-M7MS67-F1
#
_entry.id   AF-M7MS67-F1
#
_cell.length_a   1.000
_cell.length_b   1.000
_cell.length_c   1.000
_cell.angle_alpha   90.00
_cell.angle_beta   90.00
_cell.angle_gamma   90.00
#
_symmetry.space_group_name_H-M   'P 1'
#
loop_
_entity.id
_entity.type
_entity.pdbx_description
1 polymer ?
#
loop_
_entity_poly.entity_id
_entity_poly.type
_entity_poly.pdbx_seq_one_letter_code
_entity_poly.pdbx_strand_id
1 'polypeptide(L)'
;MHHPVRHRLRALLAAAGVIVLSSIGLTALPASAAPVPTISVTQAPDGGGSITIKGSGFNGDPGIYLGIGPQGLPGFYAGAGSLIDGLTHFIGDGLEVGNSDMGKTVPMTDGGFSVTVSLPKKPESGLAIYTSKAHGQGFSDPSQNTVTRVSYAEPTPAADPKLVSTKIPAAGGKITISGSGYLAEEPGIYIGVGPVTARSFYAAFESGHIDRADVIWVSPSRTADSGTAPMKADGSFTVTFTIPAGTEDLAVFTSKAHNQGKSDSSLDAKLSVGSVPAPSAEPTEEPTTEPTHEPTMAPTKPTKPTKAPSEEPTTEPTPEPTKAPTTKPTKAPTKVVTSPKLSTSKVPAKGGKITVTGSGFSTAGPGIYLGMGPAGLPDFYKASEQLVEGTTVYISRTNTEGSTAIGRTARLNADGSFSVTIDVPSPSKTALALYTSKAHGQGVNDSSQNVQLKLAYGQSQTGTAPQTTPGSKPDTDTSATAGPTTQATKPAPSSSASPTTVSKKPVYKEICTTNQISGATLDWGLKSSFRNYIRSGVAKGGWTLGSVSYSGSRFGFTSGSGIFDKTKRTGSVGFPGSIHFTGHEGTLDLKLSKVRIVQSGPSTGTLYANVASSDTNGKKTNRSNVAFATLNLSGLSVSSNSVSVSGAPATLTAAGAAAFAGFYNAGATLDPVSFSFPVGKASGCSSVLLSAGTGIYAGTEIGQASGAGALASTGTESAIVLSVGGVLLLASGASLLMLRRPRFIRSH
;
A
#
# COMPACT_ATOMS: atom_id res chain seq x y z
N MET A 1 25.80 -31.01 -105.45
CA MET A 1 24.47 -30.79 -106.08
C MET A 1 23.80 -29.68 -105.26
N HIS A 2 23.61 -28.48 -105.80
CA HIS A 2 22.36 -27.95 -106.37
C HIS A 2 21.21 -27.84 -105.32
N HIS A 3 20.53 -26.71 -105.10
CA HIS A 3 20.57 -25.39 -105.79
C HIS A 3 20.12 -24.21 -104.83
N PRO A 4 19.92 -22.93 -105.23
CA PRO A 4 20.38 -21.76 -104.43
C PRO A 4 19.33 -20.63 -104.21
N VAL A 5 19.79 -19.35 -104.15
CA VAL A 5 19.06 -18.04 -104.10
C VAL A 5 18.66 -17.61 -102.66
N ARG A 6 19.22 -16.58 -101.99
CA ARG A 6 19.57 -15.15 -102.25
C ARG A 6 18.43 -14.13 -102.05
N HIS A 7 18.54 -13.26 -101.04
CA HIS A 7 18.25 -11.79 -101.07
C HIS A 7 18.79 -11.18 -99.73
N ARG A 8 19.85 -10.34 -99.71
CA ARG A 8 19.89 -8.84 -99.79
C ARG A 8 19.15 -8.15 -98.61
N LEU A 9 19.70 -7.26 -97.76
CA LEU A 9 20.78 -6.22 -97.80
C LEU A 9 21.82 -6.43 -96.64
N ARG A 10 23.13 -6.07 -96.69
CA ARG A 10 23.84 -4.74 -96.67
C ARG A 10 23.53 -3.87 -95.43
N ALA A 11 24.47 -3.26 -94.68
CA ALA A 11 25.91 -2.94 -94.84
C ALA A 11 26.71 -3.29 -93.53
N LEU A 12 28.05 -3.41 -93.40
CA LEU A 12 29.26 -2.66 -93.85
C LEU A 12 29.34 -1.23 -93.27
N LEU A 13 30.43 -0.70 -92.68
CA LEU A 13 31.84 -1.11 -92.43
C LEU A 13 32.22 -0.86 -90.94
N ALA A 14 33.14 -1.58 -90.28
CA ALA A 14 34.62 -1.45 -90.23
C ALA A 14 35.19 -0.04 -89.91
N ALA A 15 36.34 0.18 -89.25
CA ALA A 15 37.10 -0.58 -88.23
C ALA A 15 38.36 0.24 -87.80
N ALA A 16 38.58 0.44 -86.50
CA ALA A 16 39.85 0.84 -85.85
C ALA A 16 39.78 0.34 -84.39
N GLY A 17 40.81 -0.17 -83.73
CA GLY A 17 42.17 0.38 -83.59
C GLY A 17 42.12 1.44 -82.48
N VAL A 18 42.62 1.24 -81.25
CA VAL A 18 43.84 0.53 -80.80
C VAL A 18 43.61 -0.28 -79.51
N ILE A 19 44.52 -1.22 -79.20
CA ILE A 19 44.50 -2.06 -77.98
C ILE A 19 44.88 -1.26 -76.72
N VAL A 20 44.07 -1.37 -75.68
CA VAL A 20 44.49 -1.20 -74.27
C VAL A 20 43.91 -2.38 -73.47
N LEU A 21 44.75 -3.07 -72.69
CA LEU A 21 44.29 -4.11 -71.77
C LEU A 21 43.58 -3.48 -70.57
N SER A 22 42.36 -3.92 -70.26
CA SER A 22 41.91 -4.19 -68.89
C SER A 22 40.57 -4.92 -68.84
N SER A 23 40.44 -5.78 -67.84
CA SER A 23 39.25 -6.56 -67.52
C SER A 23 38.01 -5.70 -67.23
N ILE A 24 36.97 -5.81 -68.07
CA ILE A 24 35.59 -5.67 -67.58
C ILE A 24 35.19 -7.03 -67.01
N GLY A 25 35.63 -7.31 -65.78
CA GLY A 25 35.01 -8.36 -64.99
C GLY A 25 33.58 -7.93 -64.70
N LEU A 26 32.60 -8.78 -65.02
CA LEU A 26 31.21 -8.52 -64.66
C LEU A 26 31.12 -8.57 -63.13
N THR A 27 31.18 -7.42 -62.47
CA THR A 27 31.09 -7.30 -61.01
C THR A 27 29.69 -7.72 -60.58
N ALA A 28 29.54 -9.00 -60.25
CA ALA A 28 28.44 -9.43 -59.40
C ALA A 28 28.45 -8.53 -58.16
N LEU A 29 27.36 -7.78 -57.97
CA LEU A 29 27.16 -7.04 -56.73
C LEU A 29 27.33 -8.05 -55.58
N PRO A 30 28.09 -7.70 -54.51
CA PRO A 30 28.23 -8.61 -53.38
C PRO A 30 26.83 -8.95 -52.89
N ALA A 31 26.48 -10.23 -52.95
CA ALA A 31 25.17 -10.69 -52.51
C ALA A 31 24.98 -10.21 -51.07
N SER A 32 23.97 -9.36 -50.84
CA SER A 32 23.72 -8.81 -49.50
C SER A 32 23.64 -9.97 -48.52
N ALA A 33 24.55 -10.01 -47.55
CA ALA A 33 24.59 -11.09 -46.59
C ALA A 33 23.20 -11.22 -45.96
N ALA A 34 22.65 -12.44 -45.97
CA ALA A 34 21.34 -12.70 -45.38
C ALA A 34 21.33 -12.20 -43.93
N PRO A 35 20.28 -11.49 -43.49
CA PRO A 35 20.27 -10.88 -42.18
C PRO A 35 20.47 -11.96 -41.11
N VAL A 36 21.51 -11.81 -40.28
CA VAL A 36 21.79 -12.76 -39.21
C VAL A 36 20.63 -12.74 -38.21
N PRO A 37 20.00 -13.87 -37.88
CA PRO A 37 18.86 -13.87 -36.96
C PRO A 37 19.26 -13.37 -35.57
N THR A 38 18.46 -12.48 -34.99
CA THR A 38 18.70 -11.90 -33.66
C THR A 38 17.45 -11.97 -32.79
N ILE A 39 17.67 -12.16 -31.48
CA ILE A 39 16.61 -12.14 -30.45
C ILE A 39 16.95 -11.08 -29.42
N SER A 40 16.02 -10.16 -29.19
CA SER A 40 16.02 -9.20 -28.08
C SER A 40 14.93 -9.56 -27.06
N VAL A 41 15.19 -9.31 -25.78
CA VAL A 41 14.29 -9.69 -24.68
C VAL A 41 14.30 -8.61 -23.59
N THR A 42 13.13 -8.30 -23.04
CA THR A 42 13.01 -7.43 -21.86
C THR A 42 13.47 -8.17 -20.60
N GLN A 43 14.16 -7.50 -19.68
CA GLN A 43 14.54 -8.06 -18.37
C GLN A 43 13.30 -8.59 -17.62
N ALA A 44 13.40 -9.81 -17.09
CA ALA A 44 12.36 -10.42 -16.27
C ALA A 44 12.37 -9.83 -14.83
N PRO A 45 11.22 -9.67 -14.14
CA PRO A 45 11.22 -9.34 -12.72
C PRO A 45 11.86 -10.46 -11.88
N ASP A 46 12.49 -10.17 -10.73
CA ASP A 46 13.14 -11.19 -9.87
C ASP A 46 12.20 -12.37 -9.55
N GLY A 47 10.95 -12.07 -9.18
CA GLY A 47 9.90 -13.04 -8.89
C GLY A 47 9.39 -13.85 -10.09
N GLY A 48 9.92 -13.62 -11.28
CA GLY A 48 9.30 -14.03 -12.54
C GLY A 48 8.20 -13.05 -12.99
N GLY A 49 7.61 -13.30 -14.15
CA GLY A 49 6.57 -12.47 -14.72
C GLY A 49 6.69 -12.30 -16.23
N SER A 50 5.90 -11.36 -16.76
CA SER A 50 5.79 -11.10 -18.20
C SER A 50 7.08 -10.49 -18.77
N ILE A 51 7.56 -11.04 -19.87
CA ILE A 51 8.58 -10.47 -20.75
C ILE A 51 8.08 -10.38 -22.19
N THR A 52 8.64 -9.46 -22.97
CA THR A 52 8.47 -9.41 -24.42
C THR A 52 9.75 -9.88 -25.09
N ILE A 53 9.63 -10.81 -26.03
CA ILE A 53 10.70 -11.32 -26.88
C ILE A 53 10.42 -10.83 -28.30
N LYS A 54 11.42 -10.25 -28.95
CA LYS A 54 11.35 -9.83 -30.36
C LYS A 54 12.48 -10.44 -31.17
N GLY A 55 12.12 -11.02 -32.31
CA GLY A 55 13.07 -11.53 -33.29
C GLY A 55 13.14 -10.68 -34.56
N SER A 56 14.26 -10.75 -35.27
CA SER A 56 14.44 -10.20 -36.63
C SER A 56 15.50 -11.00 -37.39
N GLY A 57 15.44 -10.99 -38.73
CA GLY A 57 16.37 -11.73 -39.60
C GLY A 57 16.04 -13.21 -39.79
N PHE A 58 14.86 -13.66 -39.36
CA PHE A 58 14.39 -15.03 -39.57
C PHE A 58 13.75 -15.20 -40.97
N ASN A 59 13.49 -16.45 -41.38
CA ASN A 59 12.74 -16.83 -42.57
C ASN A 59 11.48 -17.60 -42.14
N GLY A 60 10.31 -17.13 -42.60
CA GLY A 60 9.00 -17.63 -42.23
C GLY A 60 8.54 -18.90 -42.95
N ASP A 61 9.30 -19.39 -43.95
CA ASP A 61 9.13 -20.72 -44.57
C ASP A 61 10.36 -21.63 -44.30
N PRO A 62 10.20 -22.78 -43.61
CA PRO A 62 8.99 -23.27 -42.92
C PRO A 62 8.74 -22.55 -41.58
N GLY A 63 9.44 -21.44 -41.31
CA GLY A 63 9.43 -20.76 -40.02
C GLY A 63 10.39 -21.38 -39.01
N ILE A 64 10.19 -21.01 -37.75
CA ILE A 64 11.00 -21.44 -36.61
C ILE A 64 10.13 -21.97 -35.47
N TYR A 65 10.72 -22.79 -34.62
CA TYR A 65 10.29 -22.89 -33.23
C TYR A 65 11.11 -21.94 -32.35
N LEU A 66 10.44 -21.35 -31.36
CA LEU A 66 11.03 -20.68 -30.22
C LEU A 66 10.69 -21.48 -28.96
N GLY A 67 11.68 -21.81 -28.14
CA GLY A 67 11.53 -22.46 -26.85
C GLY A 67 12.27 -21.72 -25.74
N ILE A 68 11.93 -21.98 -24.49
CA ILE A 68 12.57 -21.37 -23.32
C ILE A 68 12.90 -22.48 -22.32
N GLY A 69 14.13 -22.52 -21.83
CA GLY A 69 14.59 -23.55 -20.90
C GLY A 69 15.82 -23.11 -20.11
N PRO A 70 16.41 -24.00 -19.28
CA PRO A 70 17.67 -23.76 -18.57
C PRO A 70 18.78 -23.23 -19.48
N GLN A 71 19.68 -22.39 -18.96
CA GLN A 71 20.88 -22.02 -19.73
C GLN A 71 21.81 -23.23 -19.91
N GLY A 72 22.49 -23.29 -21.05
CA GLY A 72 23.47 -24.34 -21.34
C GLY A 72 22.92 -25.57 -22.08
N LEU A 73 21.62 -25.59 -22.44
CA LEU A 73 21.12 -26.61 -23.38
C LEU A 73 21.85 -26.49 -24.74
N PRO A 74 22.09 -27.63 -25.44
CA PRO A 74 22.87 -27.67 -26.70
C PRO A 74 22.15 -27.07 -27.92
N GLY A 75 20.91 -26.61 -27.77
CA GLY A 75 20.07 -26.06 -28.85
C GLY A 75 18.60 -26.44 -28.64
N PHE A 76 17.69 -25.89 -29.47
CA PHE A 76 16.25 -26.13 -29.33
C PHE A 76 15.89 -27.62 -29.37
N TYR A 77 16.23 -28.33 -30.46
CA TYR A 77 15.84 -29.74 -30.63
C TYR A 77 16.58 -30.68 -29.69
N ALA A 78 17.91 -30.55 -29.59
CA ALA A 78 18.73 -31.40 -28.72
C ALA A 78 18.48 -31.15 -27.22
N GLY A 79 17.93 -29.98 -26.85
CA GLY A 79 17.46 -29.66 -25.51
C GLY A 79 15.96 -29.78 -25.30
N ALA A 80 15.18 -30.28 -26.26
CA ALA A 80 13.72 -30.13 -26.29
C ALA A 80 13.00 -30.68 -25.05
N GLY A 81 13.45 -31.82 -24.52
CA GLY A 81 12.90 -32.44 -23.30
C GLY A 81 13.18 -31.66 -22.00
N SER A 82 13.98 -30.60 -22.07
CA SER A 82 14.31 -29.69 -20.95
C SER A 82 13.75 -28.28 -21.16
N LEU A 83 12.98 -28.04 -22.21
CA LEU A 83 12.25 -26.78 -22.40
C LEU A 83 11.04 -26.74 -21.47
N ILE A 84 10.64 -25.54 -21.06
CA ILE A 84 9.49 -25.32 -20.18
C ILE A 84 8.20 -25.55 -20.99
N ASP A 85 7.38 -26.49 -20.52
CA ASP A 85 6.10 -26.81 -21.14
C ASP A 85 5.19 -25.56 -21.24
N GLY A 86 4.45 -25.47 -22.34
CA GLY A 86 3.63 -24.31 -22.68
C GLY A 86 4.39 -23.01 -23.00
N LEU A 87 5.74 -22.98 -23.00
CA LEU A 87 6.53 -21.83 -23.47
C LEU A 87 7.16 -22.01 -24.86
N THR A 88 6.97 -23.17 -25.50
CA THR A 88 7.30 -23.38 -26.91
C THR A 88 6.26 -22.73 -27.83
N HIS A 89 6.72 -22.04 -28.87
CA HIS A 89 5.91 -21.35 -29.88
C HIS A 89 6.41 -21.70 -31.29
N PHE A 90 5.48 -21.89 -32.23
CA PHE A 90 5.75 -21.93 -33.68
C PHE A 90 5.57 -20.52 -34.25
N ILE A 91 6.53 -20.07 -35.06
CA ILE A 91 6.58 -18.71 -35.60
C ILE A 91 6.92 -18.77 -37.09
N GLY A 92 6.04 -18.23 -37.94
CA GLY A 92 6.14 -18.34 -39.39
C GLY A 92 5.15 -17.42 -40.10
N ASP A 93 5.25 -17.34 -41.42
CA ASP A 93 4.42 -16.42 -42.21
C ASP A 93 2.96 -16.90 -42.28
N GLY A 94 2.01 -15.95 -42.32
CA GLY A 94 0.58 -16.23 -42.42
C GLY A 94 -0.10 -16.84 -41.18
N LEU A 95 0.62 -17.04 -40.07
CA LEU A 95 0.05 -17.57 -38.83
C LEU A 95 -0.75 -16.51 -38.04
N GLU A 96 -1.88 -16.89 -37.46
CA GLU A 96 -2.57 -16.08 -36.45
C GLU A 96 -1.98 -16.30 -35.05
N VAL A 97 -2.14 -15.31 -34.15
CA VAL A 97 -1.76 -15.45 -32.72
C VAL A 97 -2.79 -16.34 -32.02
N GLY A 98 -2.38 -17.52 -31.55
CA GLY A 98 -3.33 -18.41 -30.87
C GLY A 98 -2.73 -19.69 -30.30
N ASN A 99 -3.64 -20.57 -29.86
CA ASN A 99 -3.36 -21.98 -29.60
C ASN A 99 -3.99 -22.77 -30.76
N SER A 100 -3.16 -23.38 -31.61
CA SER A 100 -3.58 -24.38 -32.59
C SER A 100 -3.51 -25.78 -31.99
N ASP A 101 -4.05 -26.79 -32.70
CA ASP A 101 -3.86 -28.20 -32.35
C ASP A 101 -2.38 -28.63 -32.39
N MET A 102 -1.52 -27.85 -33.05
CA MET A 102 -0.06 -28.03 -33.13
C MET A 102 0.71 -27.20 -32.08
N GLY A 103 0.01 -26.55 -31.14
CA GLY A 103 0.59 -25.69 -30.11
C GLY A 103 0.45 -24.19 -30.40
N LYS A 104 1.22 -23.37 -29.68
CA LYS A 104 1.12 -21.91 -29.76
C LYS A 104 1.69 -21.35 -31.06
N THR A 105 0.95 -20.46 -31.71
CA THR A 105 1.34 -19.81 -32.97
C THR A 105 1.55 -18.30 -32.81
N VAL A 106 2.51 -17.76 -33.57
CA VAL A 106 2.83 -16.33 -33.63
C VAL A 106 3.12 -15.95 -35.10
N PRO A 107 2.56 -14.85 -35.64
CA PRO A 107 2.92 -14.36 -36.96
C PRO A 107 4.39 -13.96 -37.03
N MET A 108 5.04 -14.33 -38.12
CA MET A 108 6.22 -13.64 -38.64
C MET A 108 5.77 -12.59 -39.67
N THR A 109 6.55 -11.52 -39.84
CA THR A 109 6.36 -10.50 -40.87
C THR A 109 7.74 -9.92 -41.20
N ASP A 110 8.14 -9.96 -42.48
CA ASP A 110 9.45 -9.51 -42.97
C ASP A 110 10.64 -10.10 -42.17
N GLY A 111 10.53 -11.37 -41.75
CA GLY A 111 11.53 -12.06 -40.93
C GLY A 111 11.58 -11.61 -39.46
N GLY A 112 10.66 -10.77 -39.03
CA GLY A 112 10.51 -10.29 -37.66
C GLY A 112 9.28 -10.83 -36.94
N PHE A 113 9.33 -10.86 -35.60
CA PHE A 113 8.19 -11.24 -34.76
C PHE A 113 8.25 -10.59 -33.38
N SER A 114 7.13 -10.60 -32.65
CA SER A 114 7.06 -10.15 -31.25
C SER A 114 6.10 -11.04 -30.46
N VAL A 115 6.57 -11.66 -29.38
CA VAL A 115 5.77 -12.53 -28.51
C VAL A 115 5.93 -12.13 -27.04
N THR A 116 4.84 -12.19 -26.27
CA THR A 116 4.83 -11.90 -24.83
C THR A 116 4.62 -13.21 -24.07
N VAL A 117 5.50 -13.52 -23.12
CA VAL A 117 5.48 -14.77 -22.35
C VAL A 117 5.66 -14.47 -20.86
N SER A 118 5.07 -15.29 -19.98
CA SER A 118 5.27 -15.19 -18.54
C SER A 118 6.29 -16.24 -18.08
N LEU A 119 7.38 -15.80 -17.45
CA LEU A 119 8.44 -16.66 -16.94
C LEU A 119 8.26 -16.97 -15.44
N PRO A 120 8.73 -18.14 -14.96
CA PRO A 120 8.85 -18.41 -13.53
C PRO A 120 9.90 -17.51 -12.87
N LYS A 121 9.95 -17.51 -11.53
CA LYS A 121 11.10 -16.98 -10.78
C LYS A 121 12.39 -17.63 -11.29
N LYS A 122 13.47 -16.86 -11.33
CA LYS A 122 14.81 -17.28 -11.77
C LYS A 122 15.21 -18.63 -11.15
N PRO A 123 15.37 -19.70 -11.95
CA PRO A 123 15.95 -20.95 -11.48
C PRO A 123 17.47 -20.78 -11.30
N GLU A 124 18.11 -21.67 -10.53
CA GLU A 124 19.57 -21.63 -10.27
C GLU A 124 20.40 -21.70 -11.56
N SER A 125 19.94 -22.47 -12.55
CA SER A 125 20.52 -22.56 -13.90
C SER A 125 20.30 -21.33 -14.79
N GLY A 126 19.48 -20.36 -14.35
CA GLY A 126 18.96 -19.29 -15.20
C GLY A 126 18.09 -19.82 -16.35
N LEU A 127 17.57 -18.91 -17.19
CA LEU A 127 16.86 -19.28 -18.43
C LEU A 127 17.52 -18.70 -19.67
N ALA A 128 17.37 -19.38 -20.80
CA ALA A 128 17.65 -18.87 -22.14
C ALA A 128 16.50 -19.20 -23.10
N ILE A 129 16.39 -18.34 -24.11
CA ILE A 129 15.50 -18.49 -25.26
C ILE A 129 16.31 -19.17 -26.37
N TYR A 130 15.71 -20.19 -26.98
CA TYR A 130 16.31 -21.02 -28.03
C TYR A 130 15.43 -20.96 -29.28
N THR A 131 15.99 -20.61 -30.44
CA THR A 131 15.30 -20.76 -31.73
C THR A 131 15.90 -21.87 -32.57
N SER A 132 15.14 -22.39 -33.54
CA SER A 132 15.64 -23.27 -34.60
C SER A 132 14.63 -23.39 -35.76
N LYS A 133 15.06 -23.74 -36.98
CA LYS A 133 14.15 -23.97 -38.12
C LYS A 133 13.08 -25.01 -37.76
N ALA A 134 11.83 -24.76 -38.14
CA ALA A 134 10.69 -25.62 -37.82
C ALA A 134 10.75 -27.02 -38.46
N HIS A 135 9.85 -27.89 -38.02
CA HIS A 135 9.60 -29.24 -38.58
C HIS A 135 10.87 -30.11 -38.77
N GLY A 136 11.82 -30.02 -37.83
CA GLY A 136 13.05 -30.81 -37.83
C GLY A 136 14.17 -30.30 -38.74
N GLN A 137 13.95 -29.30 -39.59
CA GLN A 137 15.00 -28.81 -40.50
C GLN A 137 16.21 -28.23 -39.75
N GLY A 138 16.03 -27.78 -38.51
CA GLY A 138 17.11 -27.28 -37.66
C GLY A 138 18.15 -28.32 -37.21
N PHE A 139 17.94 -29.61 -37.49
CA PHE A 139 18.96 -30.66 -37.30
C PHE A 139 20.04 -30.63 -38.40
N SER A 140 19.65 -30.33 -39.65
CA SER A 140 20.56 -30.29 -40.81
C SER A 140 20.99 -28.87 -41.18
N ASP A 141 20.16 -27.87 -40.87
CA ASP A 141 20.40 -26.46 -41.18
C ASP A 141 20.25 -25.57 -39.92
N PRO A 142 21.37 -25.25 -39.25
CA PRO A 142 21.36 -24.42 -38.05
C PRO A 142 21.25 -22.90 -38.33
N SER A 143 21.00 -22.45 -39.56
CA SER A 143 21.01 -21.02 -39.92
C SER A 143 19.99 -20.15 -39.17
N GLN A 144 18.94 -20.74 -38.59
CA GLN A 144 17.97 -20.04 -37.73
C GLN A 144 18.13 -20.34 -36.23
N ASN A 145 19.26 -20.92 -35.82
CA ASN A 145 19.53 -21.27 -34.42
C ASN A 145 20.10 -20.06 -33.65
N THR A 146 19.41 -19.63 -32.60
CA THR A 146 19.89 -18.58 -31.68
C THR A 146 19.77 -19.04 -30.23
N VAL A 147 20.60 -18.49 -29.34
CA VAL A 147 20.55 -18.73 -27.89
C VAL A 147 20.72 -17.40 -27.16
N THR A 148 19.63 -16.85 -26.63
CA THR A 148 19.65 -15.57 -25.89
C THR A 148 19.35 -15.79 -24.41
N ARG A 149 20.29 -15.44 -23.54
CA ARG A 149 20.11 -15.51 -22.08
C ARG A 149 19.04 -14.53 -21.61
N VAL A 150 18.15 -14.99 -20.73
CA VAL A 150 17.20 -14.12 -20.02
C VAL A 150 17.93 -13.47 -18.83
N SER A 151 17.94 -12.14 -18.79
CA SER A 151 18.30 -11.38 -17.59
C SER A 151 17.09 -11.26 -16.67
N TYR A 152 17.35 -11.31 -15.37
CA TYR A 152 16.37 -11.03 -14.32
C TYR A 152 16.77 -9.72 -13.60
N ALA A 153 15.82 -9.04 -12.98
CA ALA A 153 16.08 -7.98 -12.01
C ALA A 153 16.74 -8.55 -10.76
N GLU A 154 17.43 -7.70 -10.00
CA GLU A 154 18.01 -8.09 -8.72
C GLU A 154 16.91 -8.25 -7.65
N PRO A 155 17.09 -9.13 -6.64
CA PRO A 155 16.14 -9.26 -5.55
C PRO A 155 16.09 -7.98 -4.72
N THR A 156 14.89 -7.43 -4.51
CA THR A 156 14.70 -6.34 -3.54
C THR A 156 15.14 -6.81 -2.15
N PRO A 157 15.95 -6.03 -1.41
CA PRO A 157 16.33 -6.38 -0.04
C PRO A 157 15.09 -6.61 0.85
N ALA A 158 15.14 -7.64 1.69
CA ALA A 158 14.09 -7.90 2.66
C ALA A 158 14.30 -7.03 3.92
N ALA A 159 13.22 -6.42 4.41
CA ALA A 159 13.24 -5.71 5.69
C ALA A 159 13.30 -6.69 6.88
N ASP A 160 14.00 -6.27 7.93
CA ASP A 160 14.05 -6.94 9.24
C ASP A 160 13.98 -5.87 10.36
N PRO A 161 12.81 -5.19 10.52
CA PRO A 161 12.68 -3.96 11.31
C PRO A 161 12.94 -4.17 12.81
N LYS A 162 13.92 -3.47 13.36
CA LYS A 162 14.31 -3.54 14.78
C LYS A 162 14.33 -2.16 15.41
N LEU A 163 13.92 -2.10 16.67
CA LEU A 163 13.89 -0.89 17.51
C LEU A 163 14.63 -1.15 18.81
N VAL A 164 15.36 -0.14 19.29
CA VAL A 164 16.01 -0.12 20.62
C VAL A 164 15.77 1.25 21.26
N SER A 165 15.55 1.30 22.57
CA SER A 165 15.36 2.55 23.31
C SER A 165 16.43 2.75 24.39
N THR A 166 16.65 3.99 24.80
CA THR A 166 17.21 4.29 26.12
C THR A 166 16.21 3.92 27.23
N LYS A 167 16.67 3.85 28.48
CA LYS A 167 15.77 3.72 29.64
C LYS A 167 14.90 4.98 29.79
N ILE A 168 13.67 4.83 30.26
CA ILE A 168 12.83 5.96 30.69
C ILE A 168 13.34 6.44 32.07
N PRO A 169 13.55 7.75 32.30
CA PRO A 169 13.82 8.26 33.64
C PRO A 169 12.56 8.17 34.52
N ALA A 170 12.69 7.89 35.82
CA ALA A 170 11.56 7.71 36.72
C ALA A 170 10.66 8.96 36.86
N ALA A 171 11.24 10.16 36.71
CA ALA A 171 10.52 11.44 36.69
C ALA A 171 9.94 11.80 35.30
N GLY A 172 9.87 10.84 34.37
CA GLY A 172 9.67 11.13 32.95
C GLY A 172 10.88 11.80 32.30
N GLY A 173 10.79 12.11 31.02
CA GLY A 173 11.84 12.83 30.29
C GLY A 173 12.07 12.31 28.87
N LYS A 174 13.20 12.71 28.27
CA LYS A 174 13.54 12.34 26.90
C LYS A 174 14.05 10.91 26.81
N ILE A 175 13.53 10.15 25.84
CA ILE A 175 14.05 8.85 25.44
C ILE A 175 14.49 8.90 23.97
N THR A 176 15.64 8.28 23.69
CA THR A 176 16.16 8.13 22.33
C THR A 176 15.79 6.75 21.81
N ILE A 177 15.19 6.68 20.63
CA ILE A 177 14.87 5.45 19.92
C ILE A 177 15.78 5.35 18.69
N SER A 178 16.44 4.20 18.52
CA SER A 178 17.20 3.88 17.31
C SER A 178 16.56 2.71 16.59
N GLY A 179 16.43 2.84 15.27
CA GLY A 179 15.93 1.81 14.38
C GLY A 179 17.01 1.26 13.43
N SER A 180 16.86 0.02 13.01
CA SER A 180 17.71 -0.64 12.00
C SER A 180 16.93 -1.72 11.23
N GLY A 181 17.45 -2.13 10.07
CA GLY A 181 16.83 -3.17 9.23
C GLY A 181 15.59 -2.72 8.43
N TYR A 182 15.35 -1.41 8.33
CA TYR A 182 14.31 -0.83 7.47
C TYR A 182 14.81 -0.72 6.02
N LEU A 183 13.90 -0.48 5.08
CA LEU A 183 14.26 -0.13 3.71
C LEU A 183 14.31 1.38 3.56
N ALA A 184 15.44 1.90 3.05
CA ALA A 184 15.68 3.31 2.80
C ALA A 184 14.97 3.81 1.53
N GLU A 185 13.65 3.59 1.47
CA GLU A 185 12.77 3.94 0.35
C GLU A 185 11.81 5.06 0.75
N GLU A 186 11.31 5.85 -0.21
CA GLU A 186 10.22 6.80 0.04
C GLU A 186 8.85 6.08 -0.05
N PRO A 187 7.88 6.38 0.83
CA PRO A 187 7.83 7.50 1.77
C PRO A 187 8.44 7.20 3.16
N GLY A 188 9.21 6.12 3.33
CA GLY A 188 9.75 5.72 4.63
C GLY A 188 8.66 5.29 5.62
N ILE A 189 8.83 5.66 6.88
CA ILE A 189 7.98 5.23 8.00
C ILE A 189 7.42 6.41 8.80
N TYR A 190 6.31 6.18 9.47
CA TYR A 190 5.97 6.93 10.68
C TYR A 190 6.46 6.15 11.90
N ILE A 191 6.90 6.89 12.93
CA ILE A 191 7.17 6.38 14.27
C ILE A 191 6.43 7.23 15.31
N GLY A 192 5.88 6.59 16.34
CA GLY A 192 5.17 7.26 17.43
C GLY A 192 5.06 6.37 18.67
N VAL A 193 4.66 6.97 19.79
CA VAL A 193 4.52 6.30 21.09
C VAL A 193 3.04 6.27 21.49
N GLY A 194 2.57 5.11 21.95
CA GLY A 194 1.20 4.91 22.43
C GLY A 194 1.13 3.74 23.43
N PRO A 195 -0.06 3.29 23.85
CA PRO A 195 -0.21 2.23 24.84
C PRO A 195 0.21 0.86 24.30
N VAL A 196 0.83 0.05 25.15
CA VAL A 196 1.31 -1.31 24.86
C VAL A 196 0.18 -2.27 24.45
N THR A 197 -1.08 -1.95 24.80
CA THR A 197 -2.27 -2.70 24.38
C THR A 197 -2.61 -2.52 22.89
N ALA A 198 -2.11 -1.47 22.21
CA ALA A 198 -2.39 -1.24 20.81
C ALA A 198 -1.67 -2.26 19.89
N ARG A 199 -2.34 -2.65 18.80
CA ARG A 199 -1.88 -3.73 17.89
C ARG A 199 -0.82 -3.30 16.87
N SER A 200 -0.81 -2.04 16.45
CA SER A 200 0.13 -1.48 15.46
C SER A 200 0.05 0.05 15.48
N PHE A 201 1.02 0.73 14.84
CA PHE A 201 1.06 2.20 14.72
C PHE A 201 -0.28 2.77 14.25
N TYR A 202 -0.79 2.30 13.10
CA TYR A 202 -2.02 2.84 12.53
C TYR A 202 -3.24 2.59 13.40
N ALA A 203 -3.28 1.50 14.15
CA ALA A 203 -4.38 1.23 15.07
C ALA A 203 -4.39 2.20 16.27
N ALA A 204 -3.22 2.50 16.83
CA ALA A 204 -3.07 3.46 17.93
C ALA A 204 -3.32 4.91 17.47
N PHE A 205 -2.85 5.26 16.27
CA PHE A 205 -3.08 6.56 15.65
C PHE A 205 -4.56 6.79 15.30
N GLU A 206 -5.24 5.81 14.69
CA GLU A 206 -6.67 5.92 14.35
C GLU A 206 -7.59 5.94 15.58
N SER A 207 -7.15 5.39 16.72
CA SER A 207 -7.87 5.48 18.00
C SER A 207 -7.55 6.74 18.80
N GLY A 208 -6.71 7.65 18.29
CA GLY A 208 -6.27 8.86 19.01
C GLY A 208 -5.36 8.57 20.21
N HIS A 209 -4.75 7.39 20.27
CA HIS A 209 -3.76 7.02 21.28
C HIS A 209 -2.31 7.36 20.88
N ILE A 210 -2.11 7.88 19.67
CA ILE A 210 -0.92 8.61 19.24
C ILE A 210 -1.44 9.89 18.58
N ASP A 211 -1.11 11.07 19.14
CA ASP A 211 -1.48 12.33 18.50
C ASP A 211 -0.63 12.53 17.23
N ARG A 212 -1.20 13.18 16.21
CA ARG A 212 -0.47 13.59 15.00
C ARG A 212 0.65 14.58 15.29
N ALA A 213 0.55 15.36 16.36
CA ALA A 213 1.64 16.22 16.83
C ALA A 213 2.89 15.41 17.27
N ASP A 214 2.69 14.21 17.80
CA ASP A 214 3.74 13.34 18.36
C ASP A 214 4.20 12.23 17.39
N VAL A 215 3.79 12.30 16.11
CA VAL A 215 4.27 11.40 15.06
C VAL A 215 5.48 11.99 14.37
N ILE A 216 6.59 11.26 14.36
CA ILE A 216 7.79 11.61 13.59
C ILE A 216 7.78 10.83 12.26
N TRP A 217 7.97 11.54 11.16
CA TRP A 217 8.13 10.96 9.82
C TRP A 217 9.61 10.73 9.50
N VAL A 218 10.02 9.47 9.43
CA VAL A 218 11.41 9.08 9.13
C VAL A 218 11.52 8.63 7.67
N SER A 219 12.26 9.35 6.82
CA SER A 219 12.52 8.91 5.44
C SER A 219 13.86 9.44 4.89
N PRO A 220 14.38 8.88 3.77
CA PRO A 220 15.68 9.26 3.20
C PRO A 220 15.80 10.74 2.79
N SER A 221 14.71 11.38 2.36
CA SER A 221 14.69 12.79 1.93
C SER A 221 14.45 13.80 3.07
N ARG A 222 14.32 13.35 4.33
CA ARG A 222 14.01 14.20 5.48
C ARG A 222 15.26 14.65 6.22
N THR A 223 15.28 15.91 6.64
CA THR A 223 16.17 16.43 7.68
C THR A 223 15.52 16.24 9.06
N ALA A 224 16.27 16.40 10.15
CA ALA A 224 15.69 16.37 11.49
C ALA A 224 14.98 17.70 11.82
N ASP A 225 13.69 17.62 12.16
CA ASP A 225 12.92 18.71 12.76
C ASP A 225 11.96 18.17 13.84
N SER A 226 10.95 18.95 14.25
CA SER A 226 10.01 18.55 15.31
C SER A 226 9.02 17.44 14.92
N GLY A 227 8.89 17.10 13.64
CA GLY A 227 7.95 16.09 13.14
C GLY A 227 8.53 15.18 12.05
N THR A 228 9.81 15.31 11.72
CA THR A 228 10.50 14.54 10.69
C THR A 228 11.95 14.22 11.07
N ALA A 229 12.51 13.13 10.54
CA ALA A 229 13.88 12.70 10.81
C ALA A 229 14.52 11.97 9.61
N PRO A 230 15.85 12.02 9.46
CA PRO A 230 16.54 11.30 8.38
C PRO A 230 16.52 9.79 8.62
N MET A 231 16.19 9.02 7.58
CA MET A 231 16.62 7.63 7.46
C MET A 231 17.93 7.59 6.68
N LYS A 232 18.93 6.87 7.17
CA LYS A 232 20.17 6.61 6.42
C LYS A 232 19.94 5.58 5.31
N ALA A 233 20.85 5.53 4.34
CA ALA A 233 20.81 4.56 3.23
C ALA A 233 20.91 3.08 3.68
N ASP A 234 21.41 2.82 4.89
CA ASP A 234 21.44 1.49 5.53
C ASP A 234 20.13 1.12 6.27
N GLY A 235 19.09 1.94 6.14
CA GLY A 235 17.81 1.76 6.86
C GLY A 235 17.88 2.08 8.36
N SER A 236 18.99 2.62 8.86
CA SER A 236 19.09 3.04 10.26
C SER A 236 18.64 4.48 10.48
N PHE A 237 18.09 4.75 11.66
CA PHE A 237 17.66 6.07 12.08
C PHE A 237 17.73 6.23 13.60
N THR A 238 17.64 7.47 14.06
CA THR A 238 17.51 7.79 15.49
C THR A 238 16.53 8.96 15.66
N VAL A 239 15.60 8.84 16.60
CA VAL A 239 14.62 9.88 16.97
C VAL A 239 14.55 10.01 18.49
N THR A 240 13.95 11.10 18.98
CA THR A 240 13.81 11.37 20.42
C THR A 240 12.37 11.74 20.76
N PHE A 241 11.77 11.03 21.70
CA PHE A 241 10.45 11.34 22.27
C PHE A 241 10.61 11.91 23.69
N THR A 242 9.60 12.63 24.19
CA THR A 242 9.52 13.07 25.59
C THR A 242 8.34 12.38 26.26
N ILE A 243 8.60 11.59 27.29
CA ILE A 243 7.59 10.81 28.02
C ILE A 243 7.22 11.55 29.32
N PRO A 244 5.92 11.80 29.61
CA PRO A 244 5.51 12.43 30.87
C PRO A 244 5.80 11.55 32.10
N ALA A 245 6.00 12.18 33.25
CA ALA A 245 6.13 11.50 34.54
C ALA A 245 4.90 10.64 34.84
N GLY A 246 5.09 9.47 35.46
CA GLY A 246 3.99 8.57 35.84
C GLY A 246 3.27 7.89 34.67
N THR A 247 3.81 7.94 33.45
CA THR A 247 3.22 7.20 32.32
C THR A 247 3.75 5.77 32.28
N GLU A 248 2.86 4.79 32.42
CA GLU A 248 3.18 3.36 32.38
C GLU A 248 2.64 2.70 31.10
N ASP A 249 2.97 1.42 30.88
CA ASP A 249 2.41 0.59 29.80
C ASP A 249 2.46 1.21 28.40
N LEU A 250 3.59 1.81 28.02
CA LEU A 250 3.83 2.38 26.70
C LEU A 250 4.54 1.40 25.74
N ALA A 251 4.36 1.64 24.45
CA ALA A 251 5.13 1.05 23.36
C ALA A 251 5.40 2.06 22.24
N VAL A 252 6.57 1.95 21.64
CA VAL A 252 6.94 2.63 20.40
C VAL A 252 6.51 1.75 19.22
N PHE A 253 5.92 2.36 18.20
CA PHE A 253 5.46 1.66 16.99
C PHE A 253 6.03 2.34 15.74
N THR A 254 6.47 1.54 14.75
CA THR A 254 6.70 1.99 13.37
C THR A 254 5.69 1.38 12.41
N SER A 255 5.49 2.02 11.26
CA SER A 255 4.79 1.44 10.09
C SER A 255 5.07 2.26 8.82
N LYS A 256 4.92 1.68 7.62
CA LYS A 256 5.13 2.40 6.34
C LYS A 256 4.24 3.65 6.24
N ALA A 257 4.84 4.79 5.90
CA ALA A 257 4.21 6.10 5.95
C ALA A 257 3.03 6.27 4.95
N HIS A 258 2.31 7.39 5.08
CA HIS A 258 1.20 7.80 4.19
C HIS A 258 0.10 6.73 3.97
N ASN A 259 -0.18 5.91 4.99
CA ASN A 259 -1.17 4.82 5.04
C ASN A 259 -0.75 3.52 4.34
N GLN A 260 0.44 3.43 3.74
CA GLN A 260 0.90 2.18 3.09
C GLN A 260 0.95 1.01 4.08
N GLY A 261 1.31 1.28 5.34
CA GLY A 261 1.35 0.31 6.43
C GLY A 261 0.02 -0.38 6.77
N LYS A 262 -1.12 0.12 6.27
CA LYS A 262 -2.43 -0.53 6.44
C LYS A 262 -2.61 -1.76 5.54
N SER A 263 -1.85 -1.84 4.45
CA SER A 263 -1.83 -2.94 3.49
C SER A 263 -0.49 -3.70 3.45
N ASP A 264 0.60 -3.08 3.91
CA ASP A 264 1.95 -3.60 3.85
C ASP A 264 2.70 -3.35 5.17
N SER A 265 2.66 -4.34 6.07
CA SER A 265 3.31 -4.30 7.38
C SER A 265 4.81 -4.67 7.34
N SER A 266 5.49 -4.58 6.19
CA SER A 266 6.90 -4.96 6.07
C SER A 266 7.87 -4.06 6.85
N LEU A 267 7.47 -2.84 7.21
CA LEU A 267 8.22 -1.92 8.10
C LEU A 267 7.53 -1.71 9.46
N ASP A 268 6.62 -2.61 9.86
CA ASP A 268 5.99 -2.57 11.18
C ASP A 268 6.94 -3.16 12.24
N ALA A 269 7.20 -2.39 13.29
CA ALA A 269 7.91 -2.84 14.48
C ALA A 269 7.20 -2.31 15.74
N LYS A 270 7.39 -3.01 16.86
CA LYS A 270 6.85 -2.63 18.16
C LYS A 270 7.90 -2.89 19.25
N LEU A 271 8.14 -1.89 20.09
CA LEU A 271 9.01 -1.98 21.25
C LEU A 271 8.25 -1.49 22.49
N SER A 272 7.97 -2.38 23.44
CA SER A 272 7.44 -1.97 24.75
C SER A 272 8.49 -1.16 25.51
N VAL A 273 8.09 -0.01 26.08
CA VAL A 273 8.96 0.88 26.86
C VAL A 273 8.32 1.11 28.22
N GLY A 274 8.79 0.35 29.22
CA GLY A 274 8.28 0.41 30.59
C GLY A 274 8.97 1.47 31.45
N SER A 275 8.23 1.98 32.44
CA SER A 275 8.77 2.74 33.57
C SER A 275 9.75 1.87 34.39
N VAL A 276 10.71 2.52 35.05
CA VAL A 276 11.34 1.94 36.26
C VAL A 276 10.55 2.52 37.43
N PRO A 277 10.07 1.71 38.40
CA PRO A 277 9.33 2.23 39.55
C PRO A 277 10.19 3.26 40.29
N ALA A 278 9.56 4.36 40.71
CA ALA A 278 10.22 5.35 41.54
C ALA A 278 10.65 4.72 42.88
N PRO A 279 11.80 5.12 43.45
CA PRO A 279 12.18 4.66 44.78
C PRO A 279 11.11 5.08 45.80
N SER A 280 10.70 4.15 46.67
CA SER A 280 9.73 4.43 47.72
C SER A 280 10.29 5.50 48.66
N ALA A 281 9.54 6.58 48.87
CA ALA A 281 9.82 7.55 49.91
C ALA A 281 9.25 7.02 51.24
N GLU A 282 9.91 6.01 51.81
CA GLU A 282 9.70 5.67 53.21
C GLU A 282 10.10 6.87 54.09
N PRO A 283 9.30 7.25 55.10
CA PRO A 283 9.62 8.39 55.94
C PRO A 283 10.81 8.04 56.84
N THR A 284 11.90 8.79 56.73
CA THR A 284 12.97 8.78 57.74
C THR A 284 12.37 9.20 59.08
N GLU A 285 12.60 8.41 60.13
CA GLU A 285 12.13 8.74 61.49
C GLU A 285 12.72 10.07 61.99
N GLU A 286 11.95 10.80 62.80
CA GLU A 286 12.35 12.11 63.30
C GLU A 286 13.56 12.02 64.25
N PRO A 287 14.52 12.97 64.18
CA PRO A 287 15.65 12.98 65.11
C PRO A 287 15.19 13.39 66.52
N THR A 288 15.28 12.47 67.47
CA THR A 288 14.95 12.71 68.88
C THR A 288 15.82 13.78 69.52
N THR A 289 15.20 14.64 70.35
CA THR A 289 15.86 15.78 70.99
C THR A 289 16.33 15.47 72.42
N GLU A 290 17.64 15.33 72.64
CA GLU A 290 18.25 15.46 73.98
C GLU A 290 19.72 15.96 73.88
N PRO A 291 20.25 16.76 74.84
CA PRO A 291 21.49 17.54 74.64
C PRO A 291 22.68 17.17 75.55
N THR A 292 23.80 17.91 75.39
CA THR A 292 25.03 17.94 76.24
C THR A 292 25.95 16.69 76.09
N HIS A 293 27.30 16.78 76.12
CA HIS A 293 28.20 17.79 76.71
C HIS A 293 29.38 18.29 75.84
N GLU A 294 29.86 19.47 76.23
CA GLU A 294 31.11 20.20 75.91
C GLU A 294 32.38 19.61 76.62
N PRO A 295 33.62 20.18 76.51
CA PRO A 295 34.20 21.09 75.50
C PRO A 295 35.68 20.76 75.10
N THR A 296 36.31 21.65 74.29
CA THR A 296 37.78 21.93 74.21
C THR A 296 38.74 20.88 73.56
N MET A 297 39.93 21.20 73.03
CA MET A 297 40.70 22.47 72.99
C MET A 297 41.63 22.65 71.74
N ALA A 298 41.56 23.85 71.14
CA ALA A 298 42.64 24.66 70.53
C ALA A 298 43.55 24.17 69.34
N PRO A 299 44.21 25.11 68.61
CA PRO A 299 44.90 24.83 67.32
C PRO A 299 46.38 25.29 67.24
N THR A 300 47.01 25.11 66.08
CA THR A 300 48.28 25.79 65.69
C THR A 300 48.17 26.43 64.29
N LYS A 301 48.98 27.46 64.01
CA LYS A 301 48.73 28.51 62.98
C LYS A 301 49.94 28.69 61.99
N PRO A 302 50.24 29.84 61.33
CA PRO A 302 50.29 29.91 59.85
C PRO A 302 51.62 30.45 59.24
N THR A 303 51.64 30.70 57.92
CA THR A 303 52.47 31.74 57.27
C THR A 303 51.62 32.65 56.34
N LYS A 304 52.22 33.73 55.77
CA LYS A 304 51.52 34.99 55.39
C LYS A 304 51.21 35.20 53.87
N PRO A 305 50.31 36.16 53.53
CA PRO A 305 49.85 36.46 52.15
C PRO A 305 50.39 37.78 51.56
N THR A 306 49.98 38.12 50.32
CA THR A 306 50.34 39.38 49.61
C THR A 306 49.15 40.08 48.90
N LYS A 307 48.73 41.23 49.47
CA LYS A 307 48.10 42.44 48.87
C LYS A 307 46.79 42.38 48.04
N ALA A 308 46.15 43.55 47.92
CA ALA A 308 44.83 43.82 47.30
C ALA A 308 44.84 45.17 46.50
N PRO A 309 43.79 46.02 46.35
CA PRO A 309 43.32 46.49 45.02
C PRO A 309 43.39 48.01 44.74
N SER A 310 42.96 48.42 43.53
CA SER A 310 42.65 49.79 43.02
C SER A 310 41.72 49.58 41.80
N GLU A 311 40.55 50.19 41.59
CA GLU A 311 40.11 51.61 41.54
C GLU A 311 40.52 52.36 40.25
N GLU A 312 39.56 52.56 39.32
CA GLU A 312 39.03 53.88 38.84
C GLU A 312 38.02 53.74 37.65
N PRO A 313 36.96 54.58 37.59
CA PRO A 313 36.13 54.82 36.40
C PRO A 313 36.33 56.24 35.80
N THR A 314 36.05 56.46 34.51
CA THR A 314 36.20 57.76 33.83
C THR A 314 34.94 58.23 33.08
N THR A 315 34.75 59.56 32.97
CA THR A 315 33.51 60.20 32.50
C THR A 315 33.73 61.53 31.75
N GLU A 316 32.96 61.76 30.67
CA GLU A 316 32.58 63.07 30.06
C GLU A 316 33.67 63.95 29.38
N PRO A 317 33.32 64.99 28.55
CA PRO A 317 32.05 65.28 27.84
C PRO A 317 32.20 65.64 26.31
N THR A 318 31.10 66.10 25.70
CA THR A 318 30.77 66.44 24.28
C THR A 318 31.53 67.64 23.64
N PRO A 319 31.46 67.86 22.30
CA PRO A 319 30.36 68.65 21.69
C PRO A 319 29.81 68.18 20.31
N GLU A 320 28.69 68.80 19.92
CA GLU A 320 27.88 68.64 18.68
C GLU A 320 28.47 69.43 17.46
N PRO A 321 27.92 69.46 16.19
CA PRO A 321 26.48 69.44 15.83
C PRO A 321 25.99 68.88 14.45
N THR A 322 24.64 68.84 14.28
CA THR A 322 23.86 69.07 13.02
C THR A 322 23.33 67.89 12.16
N LYS A 323 22.05 67.56 12.43
CA LYS A 323 20.90 67.30 11.50
C LYS A 323 20.94 66.22 10.38
N ALA A 324 20.01 65.26 10.54
CA ALA A 324 19.05 64.74 9.53
C ALA A 324 19.59 63.92 8.32
N PRO A 325 18.95 62.77 7.98
CA PRO A 325 17.57 62.78 7.48
C PRO A 325 16.59 61.85 8.21
N THR A 326 15.30 62.19 8.16
CA THR A 326 14.21 61.30 8.56
C THR A 326 13.91 60.26 7.48
N THR A 327 14.05 58.97 7.80
CA THR A 327 13.32 57.90 7.10
C THR A 327 12.30 57.27 8.05
N LYS A 328 11.05 57.72 7.93
CA LYS A 328 9.86 56.99 8.38
C LYS A 328 10.02 55.52 7.97
N PRO A 329 9.73 54.52 8.83
CA PRO A 329 9.81 53.12 8.46
C PRO A 329 9.02 52.86 7.17
N THR A 330 9.74 52.60 6.09
CA THR A 330 9.14 52.20 4.81
C THR A 330 8.33 50.96 5.10
N LYS A 331 7.00 51.01 4.87
CA LYS A 331 6.18 49.80 4.91
C LYS A 331 6.87 48.77 4.02
N ALA A 332 7.34 47.66 4.62
CA ALA A 332 7.88 46.54 3.86
C ALA A 332 6.93 46.27 2.69
N PRO A 333 7.44 46.12 1.45
CA PRO A 333 6.61 46.21 0.26
C PRO A 333 5.43 45.27 0.42
N THR A 334 4.22 45.82 0.47
CA THR A 334 3.00 45.06 0.72
C THR A 334 2.80 44.13 -0.48
N LYS A 335 3.43 42.96 -0.41
CA LYS A 335 3.31 41.89 -1.40
C LYS A 335 1.84 41.58 -1.46
N VAL A 336 1.19 42.06 -2.53
CA VAL A 336 -0.27 42.06 -2.63
C VAL A 336 -0.69 40.61 -2.50
N VAL A 337 -1.33 40.28 -1.39
CA VAL A 337 -1.83 38.92 -1.12
C VAL A 337 -3.08 38.76 -1.97
N THR A 338 -2.85 38.52 -3.26
CA THR A 338 -3.88 38.19 -4.22
C THR A 338 -4.50 36.88 -3.78
N SER A 339 -5.77 36.94 -3.32
CA SER A 339 -6.52 35.75 -2.94
C SER A 339 -6.45 34.71 -4.07
N PRO A 340 -6.27 33.42 -3.76
CA PRO A 340 -6.05 32.39 -4.76
C PRO A 340 -7.23 32.29 -5.73
N LYS A 341 -6.92 32.05 -7.01
CA LYS A 341 -7.90 31.97 -8.11
C LYS A 341 -7.57 30.81 -9.04
N LEU A 342 -8.60 30.21 -9.59
CA LEU A 342 -8.53 29.26 -10.70
C LEU A 342 -9.09 29.87 -11.97
N SER A 343 -8.60 29.39 -13.11
CA SER A 343 -9.20 29.56 -14.44
C SER A 343 -8.99 28.28 -15.26
N THR A 344 -9.73 28.15 -16.36
CA THR A 344 -9.60 27.01 -17.28
C THR A 344 -9.63 27.47 -18.74
N SER A 345 -9.00 26.71 -19.63
CA SER A 345 -9.34 26.75 -21.05
C SER A 345 -10.82 26.38 -21.27
N LYS A 346 -11.38 26.70 -22.44
CA LYS A 346 -12.76 26.34 -22.81
C LYS A 346 -12.94 24.81 -22.73
N VAL A 347 -13.87 24.35 -21.90
CA VAL A 347 -14.18 22.91 -21.77
C VAL A 347 -14.90 22.43 -23.05
N PRO A 348 -14.42 21.36 -23.72
CA PRO A 348 -15.07 20.88 -24.95
C PRO A 348 -16.45 20.29 -24.65
N ALA A 349 -17.36 20.37 -25.63
CA ALA A 349 -18.77 19.96 -25.46
C ALA A 349 -18.98 18.48 -25.08
N LYS A 350 -18.00 17.61 -25.36
CA LYS A 350 -18.01 16.18 -25.05
C LYS A 350 -17.03 15.80 -23.93
N GLY A 351 -16.53 16.77 -23.15
CA GLY A 351 -15.36 16.58 -22.30
C GLY A 351 -14.07 16.46 -23.12
N GLY A 352 -12.96 16.14 -22.45
CA GLY A 352 -11.62 16.06 -23.02
C GLY A 352 -10.59 16.84 -22.21
N LYS A 353 -9.38 17.00 -22.77
CA LYS A 353 -8.29 17.72 -22.10
C LYS A 353 -8.58 19.22 -22.01
N ILE A 354 -8.36 19.79 -20.82
CA ILE A 354 -8.32 21.24 -20.56
C ILE A 354 -7.04 21.61 -19.83
N THR A 355 -6.60 22.85 -20.00
CA THR A 355 -5.57 23.45 -19.14
C THR A 355 -6.26 24.17 -17.98
N VAL A 356 -5.89 23.83 -16.75
CA VAL A 356 -6.25 24.57 -15.54
C VAL A 356 -5.07 25.47 -15.17
N THR A 357 -5.33 26.75 -14.94
CA THR A 357 -4.33 27.69 -14.43
C THR A 357 -4.74 28.22 -13.06
N GLY A 358 -3.75 28.44 -12.20
CA GLY A 358 -3.94 29.02 -10.88
C GLY A 358 -3.01 30.21 -10.65
N SER A 359 -3.42 31.14 -9.80
CA SER A 359 -2.59 32.27 -9.34
C SER A 359 -2.99 32.71 -7.93
N GLY A 360 -2.08 33.37 -7.21
CA GLY A 360 -2.31 33.82 -5.82
C GLY A 360 -2.15 32.72 -4.77
N PHE A 361 -1.64 31.54 -5.13
CA PHE A 361 -1.43 30.44 -4.17
C PHE A 361 -0.16 30.63 -3.34
N SER A 362 -0.22 30.25 -2.06
CA SER A 362 0.91 30.30 -1.15
C SER A 362 1.98 29.28 -1.54
N THR A 363 3.22 29.75 -1.65
CA THR A 363 4.42 28.93 -1.88
C THR A 363 5.09 28.45 -0.58
N ALA A 364 4.47 28.75 0.57
CA ALA A 364 4.88 28.29 1.90
C ALA A 364 4.02 27.12 2.38
N GLY A 365 4.64 26.17 3.08
CA GLY A 365 4.05 24.84 3.35
C GLY A 365 4.28 23.86 2.18
N PRO A 366 3.62 22.70 2.19
CA PRO A 366 3.92 21.61 1.25
C PRO A 366 3.27 21.78 -0.15
N GLY A 367 2.65 22.93 -0.44
CA GLY A 367 1.90 23.16 -1.67
C GLY A 367 0.40 22.87 -1.53
N ILE A 368 -0.26 22.57 -2.64
CA ILE A 368 -1.72 22.43 -2.75
C ILE A 368 -2.10 21.14 -3.47
N TYR A 369 -3.31 20.65 -3.22
CA TYR A 369 -3.99 19.73 -4.13
C TYR A 369 -4.94 20.52 -5.04
N LEU A 370 -5.13 20.01 -6.26
CA LEU A 370 -6.22 20.33 -7.17
C LEU A 370 -6.99 19.02 -7.45
N GLY A 371 -8.31 19.01 -7.30
CA GLY A 371 -9.17 17.88 -7.66
C GLY A 371 -10.43 18.34 -8.39
N MET A 372 -11.13 17.40 -9.02
CA MET A 372 -12.40 17.63 -9.70
C MET A 372 -13.49 16.77 -9.05
N GLY A 373 -14.70 17.29 -8.86
CA GLY A 373 -15.82 16.54 -8.28
C GLY A 373 -17.18 17.20 -8.54
N PRO A 374 -18.29 16.66 -8.00
CA PRO A 374 -19.60 17.29 -8.04
C PRO A 374 -19.57 18.75 -7.56
N ALA A 375 -20.22 19.64 -8.30
CA ALA A 375 -20.33 21.05 -7.93
C ALA A 375 -21.27 21.24 -6.73
N GLY A 376 -20.85 22.03 -5.75
CA GLY A 376 -21.62 22.33 -4.53
C GLY A 376 -21.11 21.65 -3.26
N LEU A 377 -20.05 20.85 -3.35
CA LEU A 377 -19.36 20.31 -2.17
C LEU A 377 -18.61 21.43 -1.40
N PRO A 378 -18.47 21.34 -0.06
CA PRO A 378 -18.05 22.48 0.76
C PRO A 378 -16.56 22.83 0.68
N ASP A 379 -15.67 21.84 0.58
CA ASP A 379 -14.23 22.03 0.35
C ASP A 379 -13.58 20.73 -0.17
N PHE A 380 -12.32 20.79 -0.62
CA PHE A 380 -11.59 19.65 -1.17
C PHE A 380 -11.53 18.42 -0.25
N TYR A 381 -11.31 18.61 1.07
CA TYR A 381 -11.13 17.49 1.99
C TYR A 381 -12.45 16.83 2.34
N LYS A 382 -13.50 17.64 2.56
CA LYS A 382 -14.88 17.15 2.73
C LYS A 382 -15.48 16.59 1.43
N ALA A 383 -14.95 16.98 0.27
CA ALA A 383 -15.28 16.44 -1.04
C ALA A 383 -14.49 15.17 -1.41
N SER A 384 -13.45 14.79 -0.65
CA SER A 384 -12.40 13.88 -1.13
C SER A 384 -12.91 12.50 -1.59
N GLU A 385 -13.90 11.92 -0.92
CA GLU A 385 -14.56 10.65 -1.29
C GLU A 385 -15.47 10.75 -2.53
N GLN A 386 -15.75 11.96 -3.00
CA GLN A 386 -16.60 12.28 -4.16
C GLN A 386 -15.82 12.95 -5.30
N LEU A 387 -14.50 13.13 -5.17
CA LEU A 387 -13.66 13.57 -6.28
C LEU A 387 -13.56 12.47 -7.34
N VAL A 388 -13.47 12.86 -8.60
CA VAL A 388 -13.29 11.94 -9.73
C VAL A 388 -11.92 11.27 -9.62
N GLU A 389 -11.91 9.94 -9.52
CA GLU A 389 -10.71 9.13 -9.31
C GLU A 389 -9.63 9.41 -10.38
N GLY A 390 -8.37 9.43 -9.96
CA GLY A 390 -7.22 9.73 -10.84
C GLY A 390 -7.07 11.20 -11.27
N THR A 391 -8.05 12.08 -11.00
CA THR A 391 -7.99 13.50 -11.44
C THR A 391 -7.26 14.43 -10.47
N THR A 392 -6.98 13.98 -9.24
CA THR A 392 -6.28 14.79 -8.24
C THR A 392 -4.81 14.98 -8.60
N VAL A 393 -4.36 16.23 -8.60
CA VAL A 393 -2.98 16.67 -8.86
C VAL A 393 -2.38 17.28 -7.60
N TYR A 394 -1.18 16.85 -7.24
CA TYR A 394 -0.35 17.45 -6.20
C TYR A 394 0.58 18.53 -6.79
N ILE A 395 0.38 19.78 -6.39
CA ILE A 395 1.04 20.96 -6.98
C ILE A 395 1.97 21.60 -5.95
N SER A 396 3.28 21.55 -6.18
CA SER A 396 4.31 22.00 -5.21
C SER A 396 5.51 22.64 -5.90
N ARG A 397 6.35 23.38 -5.15
CA ARG A 397 7.58 24.01 -5.69
C ARG A 397 8.65 23.00 -6.15
N THR A 398 8.64 21.77 -5.65
CA THR A 398 9.62 20.72 -5.96
C THR A 398 9.14 19.75 -7.05
N ASN A 399 7.84 19.78 -7.37
CA ASN A 399 7.23 18.87 -8.34
C ASN A 399 7.44 19.34 -9.79
N THR A 400 7.52 18.40 -10.71
CA THR A 400 7.35 18.60 -12.17
C THR A 400 5.96 18.14 -12.61
N GLU A 401 5.51 18.52 -13.82
CA GLU A 401 4.28 17.95 -14.40
C GLU A 401 4.52 16.50 -14.82
N GLY A 402 3.64 15.59 -14.36
CA GLY A 402 3.77 14.17 -14.65
C GLY A 402 2.76 13.28 -13.93
N SER A 403 2.96 11.98 -14.07
CA SER A 403 2.23 10.93 -13.37
C SER A 403 3.23 10.04 -12.63
N THR A 404 2.95 9.75 -11.36
CA THR A 404 3.78 8.92 -10.48
C THR A 404 2.96 7.74 -9.96
N ALA A 405 3.61 6.75 -9.33
CA ALA A 405 2.92 5.65 -8.66
C ALA A 405 1.99 6.10 -7.50
N ILE A 406 2.11 7.34 -7.03
CA ILE A 406 1.28 7.94 -5.97
C ILE A 406 0.31 9.02 -6.48
N GLY A 407 0.11 9.13 -7.80
CA GLY A 407 -0.82 10.07 -8.43
C GLY A 407 -0.15 11.11 -9.33
N ARG A 408 -0.92 12.11 -9.77
CA ARG A 408 -0.43 13.17 -10.68
C ARG A 408 0.26 14.30 -9.94
N THR A 409 1.28 14.88 -10.56
CA THR A 409 2.03 16.03 -10.03
C THR A 409 2.05 17.19 -11.03
N ALA A 410 2.20 18.41 -10.52
CA ALA A 410 2.51 19.61 -11.31
C ALA A 410 3.32 20.63 -10.50
N ARG A 411 3.92 21.61 -11.16
CA ARG A 411 4.78 22.60 -10.51
C ARG A 411 4.00 23.82 -10.02
N LEU A 412 4.26 24.23 -8.78
CA LEU A 412 3.92 25.56 -8.26
C LEU A 412 5.12 26.49 -8.50
N ASN A 413 4.89 27.59 -9.21
CA ASN A 413 5.91 28.60 -9.47
C ASN A 413 6.15 29.49 -8.24
N ALA A 414 7.28 30.21 -8.21
CA ALA A 414 7.70 31.01 -7.05
C ALA A 414 6.80 32.23 -6.75
N ASP A 415 6.04 32.68 -7.74
CA ASP A 415 5.02 33.73 -7.69
C ASP A 415 3.65 33.23 -7.15
N GLY A 416 3.47 31.91 -6.97
CA GLY A 416 2.19 31.32 -6.61
C GLY A 416 1.28 30.99 -7.80
N SER A 417 1.82 30.95 -9.02
CA SER A 417 1.10 30.47 -10.21
C SER A 417 1.30 28.97 -10.47
N PHE A 418 0.37 28.35 -11.20
CA PHE A 418 0.57 27.03 -11.80
C PHE A 418 -0.21 26.91 -13.13
N SER A 419 0.19 25.93 -13.93
CA SER A 419 -0.56 25.44 -15.09
C SER A 419 -0.48 23.91 -15.09
N VAL A 420 -1.57 23.22 -15.43
CA VAL A 420 -1.62 21.75 -15.53
C VAL A 420 -2.71 21.32 -16.52
N THR A 421 -2.47 20.27 -17.29
CA THR A 421 -3.50 19.68 -18.17
C THR A 421 -4.25 18.57 -17.45
N ILE A 422 -5.59 18.60 -17.45
CA ILE A 422 -6.45 17.53 -16.90
C ILE A 422 -7.48 17.05 -17.93
N ASP A 423 -7.92 15.80 -17.80
CA ASP A 423 -9.00 15.23 -18.59
C ASP A 423 -10.35 15.42 -17.86
N VAL A 424 -11.28 16.13 -18.48
CA VAL A 424 -12.66 16.30 -18.00
C VAL A 424 -13.55 15.25 -18.68
N PRO A 425 -14.38 14.48 -17.93
CA PRO A 425 -15.28 13.51 -18.55
C PRO A 425 -16.38 14.18 -19.39
N SER A 426 -17.11 13.40 -20.18
CA SER A 426 -18.31 13.87 -20.87
C SER A 426 -19.33 14.49 -19.90
N PRO A 427 -20.11 15.51 -20.31
CA PRO A 427 -21.10 16.13 -19.44
C PRO A 427 -22.14 15.11 -18.95
N SER A 428 -22.47 15.19 -17.66
CA SER A 428 -23.45 14.33 -16.99
C SER A 428 -24.60 15.16 -16.40
N LYS A 429 -25.61 14.50 -15.80
CA LYS A 429 -26.65 15.20 -15.03
C LYS A 429 -26.09 15.94 -13.80
N THR A 430 -24.95 15.50 -13.29
CA THR A 430 -24.21 16.16 -12.21
C THR A 430 -23.21 17.15 -12.81
N ALA A 431 -23.39 18.43 -12.51
CA ALA A 431 -22.39 19.46 -12.84
C ALA A 431 -21.10 19.24 -12.04
N LEU A 432 -19.95 19.49 -12.64
CA LEU A 432 -18.64 19.34 -12.00
C LEU A 432 -18.05 20.70 -11.59
N ALA A 433 -17.16 20.67 -10.60
CA ALA A 433 -16.32 21.80 -10.21
C ALA A 433 -14.90 21.32 -9.89
N LEU A 434 -13.94 22.25 -10.03
CA LEU A 434 -12.58 22.10 -9.55
C LEU A 434 -12.47 22.65 -8.13
N TYR A 435 -11.64 21.99 -7.32
CA TYR A 435 -11.43 22.24 -5.91
C TYR A 435 -9.92 22.31 -5.62
N THR A 436 -9.45 23.36 -4.97
CA THR A 436 -8.11 23.38 -4.36
C THR A 436 -8.16 23.35 -2.84
N SER A 437 -7.04 22.96 -2.22
CA SER A 437 -6.78 23.18 -0.79
C SER A 437 -5.29 22.96 -0.47
N LYS A 438 -4.81 23.37 0.72
CA LYS A 438 -3.43 23.08 1.17
C LYS A 438 -3.21 21.58 1.26
N ALA A 439 -2.09 21.08 0.71
CA ALA A 439 -1.80 19.65 0.63
C ALA A 439 -1.52 19.00 2.00
N HIS A 440 -1.48 17.66 2.04
CA HIS A 440 -1.12 16.84 3.21
C HIS A 440 -1.95 17.10 4.48
N GLY A 441 -3.25 17.34 4.32
CA GLY A 441 -4.21 17.53 5.42
C GLY A 441 -4.22 18.93 6.04
N GLN A 442 -3.27 19.80 5.71
CA GLN A 442 -3.19 21.18 6.22
C GLN A 442 -4.49 21.97 5.95
N GLY A 443 -5.14 21.72 4.80
CA GLY A 443 -6.35 22.40 4.38
C GLY A 443 -7.64 21.98 5.10
N VAL A 444 -7.59 21.01 6.02
CA VAL A 444 -8.72 20.66 6.89
C VAL A 444 -9.00 21.78 7.91
N ASN A 445 -7.94 22.40 8.43
CA ASN A 445 -8.01 23.46 9.43
C ASN A 445 -7.67 24.85 8.86
N ASP A 446 -7.05 24.93 7.68
CA ASP A 446 -6.65 26.18 7.02
C ASP A 446 -7.17 26.27 5.59
N SER A 447 -8.32 26.94 5.44
CA SER A 447 -9.00 27.14 4.15
C SER A 447 -8.40 28.26 3.27
N SER A 448 -7.27 28.87 3.64
CA SER A 448 -6.69 30.03 2.92
C SER A 448 -6.26 29.73 1.47
N GLN A 449 -6.21 28.46 1.07
CA GLN A 449 -5.90 28.00 -0.29
C GLN A 449 -7.09 27.30 -0.97
N ASN A 450 -8.30 27.43 -0.42
CA ASN A 450 -9.50 26.79 -0.95
C ASN A 450 -10.14 27.67 -2.03
N VAL A 451 -10.15 27.18 -3.27
CA VAL A 451 -10.86 27.77 -4.40
C VAL A 451 -11.82 26.74 -4.96
N GLN A 452 -13.02 27.18 -5.34
CA GLN A 452 -13.97 26.38 -6.10
C GLN A 452 -14.21 27.03 -7.47
N LEU A 453 -14.20 26.24 -8.54
CA LEU A 453 -14.51 26.71 -9.89
C LEU A 453 -15.44 25.71 -10.59
N LYS A 454 -16.72 26.06 -10.73
CA LYS A 454 -17.70 25.26 -11.46
C LYS A 454 -17.36 25.21 -12.95
N LEU A 455 -17.29 24.00 -13.52
CA LEU A 455 -16.97 23.78 -14.93
C LEU A 455 -18.21 24.03 -15.80
N ALA A 456 -18.00 24.72 -16.92
CA ALA A 456 -19.02 25.00 -17.93
C ALA A 456 -18.58 24.42 -19.28
N TYR A 457 -19.32 23.40 -19.74
CA TYR A 457 -19.10 22.76 -21.04
C TYR A 457 -19.51 23.72 -22.17
N GLY A 458 -18.71 23.79 -23.24
CA GLY A 458 -19.13 24.47 -24.46
C GLY A 458 -20.37 23.80 -25.07
N GLN A 459 -21.27 24.58 -25.70
CA GLN A 459 -22.42 24.00 -26.39
C GLN A 459 -21.97 23.17 -27.61
N SER A 460 -22.63 22.03 -27.84
CA SER A 460 -22.40 21.21 -29.04
C SER A 460 -23.20 21.78 -30.20
N GLN A 461 -22.53 22.18 -31.29
CA GLN A 461 -23.22 22.54 -32.52
C GLN A 461 -23.49 21.31 -33.39
N THR A 462 -24.77 21.07 -33.66
CA THR A 462 -25.27 20.13 -34.68
C THR A 462 -26.63 20.64 -35.17
N GLY A 463 -26.71 21.12 -36.42
CA GLY A 463 -27.96 21.49 -37.08
C GLY A 463 -28.19 23.00 -37.27
N THR A 464 -28.35 23.40 -38.53
CA THR A 464 -28.97 24.65 -39.03
C THR A 464 -30.50 24.64 -38.80
N ALA A 465 -31.29 25.71 -38.84
CA ALA A 465 -31.09 27.11 -39.25
C ALA A 465 -31.95 28.09 -38.38
N PRO A 466 -32.44 29.28 -38.84
CA PRO A 466 -31.78 30.55 -38.50
C PRO A 466 -32.71 31.62 -37.87
N GLN A 467 -32.15 32.63 -37.15
CA GLN A 467 -32.55 34.04 -37.31
C GLN A 467 -31.68 35.08 -36.54
N THR A 468 -31.54 36.26 -37.17
CA THR A 468 -31.30 37.63 -36.64
C THR A 468 -30.31 37.93 -35.50
N THR A 469 -29.30 38.73 -35.86
CA THR A 469 -28.58 39.71 -35.01
C THR A 469 -29.50 40.77 -34.40
N PRO A 470 -29.18 41.33 -33.21
CA PRO A 470 -28.42 42.60 -33.11
C PRO A 470 -27.21 42.50 -32.14
N GLY A 471 -26.38 43.52 -31.88
CA GLY A 471 -26.34 44.89 -32.41
C GLY A 471 -26.12 45.98 -31.33
N SER A 472 -24.86 46.36 -31.09
CA SER A 472 -24.33 47.62 -30.49
C SER A 472 -24.79 48.18 -29.11
N LYS A 473 -23.79 48.78 -28.42
CA LYS A 473 -23.87 49.81 -27.34
C LYS A 473 -24.53 51.13 -27.87
N PRO A 474 -24.78 52.22 -27.07
CA PRO A 474 -24.48 52.46 -25.64
C PRO A 474 -25.55 53.17 -24.76
N ASP A 475 -25.25 53.22 -23.45
CA ASP A 475 -25.47 54.28 -22.42
C ASP A 475 -26.61 55.33 -22.57
N THR A 476 -27.42 55.54 -21.51
CA THR A 476 -27.53 56.82 -20.75
C THR A 476 -28.44 56.78 -19.51
N ASP A 477 -28.20 57.77 -18.65
CA ASP A 477 -28.76 58.18 -17.35
C ASP A 477 -30.27 58.55 -17.31
N THR A 478 -30.93 58.46 -16.14
CA THR A 478 -31.60 59.60 -15.44
C THR A 478 -32.43 59.19 -14.19
N SER A 479 -32.26 59.97 -13.12
CA SER A 479 -32.86 59.93 -11.77
C SER A 479 -34.40 60.12 -11.63
N ALA A 480 -34.95 59.66 -10.49
CA ALA A 480 -36.16 60.19 -9.82
C ALA A 480 -36.10 59.96 -8.28
N THR A 481 -36.81 60.76 -7.46
CA THR A 481 -36.37 61.11 -6.08
C THR A 481 -37.48 61.18 -5.00
N ALA A 482 -37.08 61.10 -3.71
CA ALA A 482 -37.80 61.38 -2.44
C ALA A 482 -38.82 60.33 -1.96
N GLY A 483 -39.10 60.15 -0.65
CA GLY A 483 -38.61 60.76 0.62
C GLY A 483 -39.71 60.66 1.73
N PRO A 484 -39.51 61.06 3.01
CA PRO A 484 -38.31 61.56 3.71
C PRO A 484 -38.04 60.86 5.09
N THR A 485 -37.27 61.53 5.98
CA THR A 485 -36.85 61.16 7.35
C THR A 485 -37.92 61.47 8.44
N THR A 486 -37.83 61.19 9.75
CA THR A 486 -36.73 61.05 10.77
C THR A 486 -37.00 59.84 11.71
N GLN A 487 -36.56 59.61 12.97
CA GLN A 487 -35.88 60.38 14.06
C GLN A 487 -35.10 59.43 15.02
N ALA A 488 -34.66 59.89 16.22
CA ALA A 488 -33.91 59.07 17.21
C ALA A 488 -34.10 59.52 18.68
N THR A 489 -34.02 58.59 19.65
CA THR A 489 -34.04 58.83 21.12
C THR A 489 -33.28 57.75 21.94
N LYS A 490 -32.96 58.04 23.21
CA LYS A 490 -32.13 57.25 24.16
C LYS A 490 -32.51 57.65 25.61
N PRO A 491 -32.10 56.93 26.69
CA PRO A 491 -32.65 55.70 27.27
C PRO A 491 -33.14 55.87 28.75
N ALA A 492 -33.63 54.79 29.40
CA ALA A 492 -33.54 54.41 30.85
C ALA A 492 -34.78 53.58 31.30
N PRO A 493 -34.83 52.98 32.52
CA PRO A 493 -33.93 51.94 33.04
C PRO A 493 -34.68 50.75 33.72
N SER A 494 -33.94 49.82 34.34
CA SER A 494 -34.43 48.67 35.16
C SER A 494 -35.07 47.52 34.34
N SER A 495 -34.94 46.24 34.69
CA SER A 495 -34.68 45.63 36.01
C SER A 495 -33.73 44.40 35.98
N SER A 496 -33.40 43.87 37.16
CA SER A 496 -32.52 42.69 37.32
C SER A 496 -33.26 41.37 37.13
N ALA A 497 -32.63 40.42 36.45
CA ALA A 497 -33.01 39.02 36.42
C ALA A 497 -31.75 38.14 36.57
N SER A 498 -31.73 37.25 37.56
CA SER A 498 -30.59 36.36 37.80
C SER A 498 -30.39 35.36 36.65
N PRO A 499 -29.14 35.05 36.27
CA PRO A 499 -28.87 34.01 35.29
C PRO A 499 -29.26 32.64 35.85
N THR A 500 -30.21 31.97 35.21
CA THR A 500 -30.48 30.55 35.48
C THR A 500 -29.26 29.72 35.09
N THR A 501 -28.75 28.94 36.04
CA THR A 501 -27.55 28.11 35.85
C THR A 501 -27.84 26.93 34.93
N VAL A 502 -27.62 27.11 33.63
CA VAL A 502 -27.81 26.06 32.60
C VAL A 502 -26.71 24.99 32.70
N SER A 503 -26.82 24.14 33.72
CA SER A 503 -25.98 22.93 33.87
C SER A 503 -26.42 21.84 32.89
N LYS A 504 -26.06 22.02 31.62
CA LYS A 504 -26.19 20.98 30.59
C LYS A 504 -25.00 20.03 30.71
N LYS A 505 -25.23 18.82 31.21
CA LYS A 505 -24.24 17.73 31.13
C LYS A 505 -23.87 17.45 29.65
N PRO A 506 -22.62 17.05 29.35
CA PRO A 506 -22.23 16.66 28.01
C PRO A 506 -23.10 15.50 27.49
N VAL A 507 -23.56 15.62 26.24
CA VAL A 507 -24.43 14.64 25.59
C VAL A 507 -23.61 13.77 24.65
N TYR A 508 -23.56 12.47 24.93
CA TYR A 508 -22.86 11.49 24.09
C TYR A 508 -23.87 10.63 23.31
N LYS A 509 -23.46 10.16 22.13
CA LYS A 509 -24.16 9.14 21.34
C LYS A 509 -23.19 8.01 21.03
N GLU A 510 -23.61 6.78 21.31
CA GLU A 510 -22.89 5.60 20.90
C GLU A 510 -22.96 5.43 19.37
N ILE A 511 -21.81 5.27 18.72
CA ILE A 511 -21.69 5.00 17.29
C ILE A 511 -20.90 3.72 17.10
N CYS A 512 -21.56 2.68 16.60
CA CYS A 512 -20.97 1.40 16.25
C CYS A 512 -20.52 1.39 14.80
N THR A 513 -19.27 1.00 14.56
CA THR A 513 -18.64 0.98 13.22
C THR A 513 -18.69 -0.38 12.53
N THR A 514 -18.99 -1.45 13.27
CA THR A 514 -19.06 -2.81 12.74
C THR A 514 -20.35 -3.51 13.19
N ASN A 515 -20.59 -4.70 12.63
CA ASN A 515 -21.59 -5.65 13.07
C ASN A 515 -20.94 -7.03 13.26
N GLN A 516 -21.39 -7.76 14.28
CA GLN A 516 -21.06 -9.16 14.48
C GLN A 516 -21.68 -10.03 13.39
N ILE A 517 -20.92 -10.97 12.86
CA ILE A 517 -21.37 -12.03 11.96
C ILE A 517 -21.41 -13.35 12.72
N SER A 518 -22.52 -14.07 12.61
CA SER A 518 -22.68 -15.43 13.15
C SER A 518 -23.63 -16.23 12.26
N GLY A 519 -23.42 -17.54 12.16
CA GLY A 519 -24.21 -18.41 11.27
C GLY A 519 -23.93 -18.20 9.78
N ALA A 520 -22.76 -17.67 9.42
CA ALA A 520 -22.38 -17.48 8.02
C ALA A 520 -22.19 -18.82 7.28
N THR A 521 -22.43 -18.79 5.96
CA THR A 521 -22.23 -19.92 5.05
C THR A 521 -21.29 -19.56 3.90
N LEU A 522 -20.57 -20.57 3.39
CA LEU A 522 -19.68 -20.47 2.22
C LEU A 522 -19.74 -21.76 1.42
N ASP A 523 -20.07 -21.67 0.14
CA ASP A 523 -20.08 -22.77 -0.82
C ASP A 523 -18.98 -22.58 -1.86
N TRP A 524 -18.06 -23.55 -1.97
CA TRP A 524 -16.92 -23.44 -2.88
C TRP A 524 -16.48 -24.80 -3.41
N GLY A 525 -16.16 -24.89 -4.70
CA GLY A 525 -15.68 -26.13 -5.31
C GLY A 525 -14.20 -26.46 -5.07
N LEU A 526 -13.39 -25.50 -4.62
CA LEU A 526 -11.93 -25.48 -4.84
C LEU A 526 -11.60 -25.37 -6.34
N LYS A 527 -11.50 -26.49 -7.07
CA LYS A 527 -11.34 -26.50 -8.54
C LYS A 527 -11.90 -27.79 -9.15
N SER A 528 -12.73 -27.65 -10.17
CA SER A 528 -13.46 -28.72 -10.85
C SER A 528 -12.55 -29.76 -11.47
N SER A 529 -11.54 -29.35 -12.23
CA SER A 529 -10.55 -30.29 -12.78
C SER A 529 -9.75 -31.01 -11.69
N PHE A 530 -9.47 -30.36 -10.56
CA PHE A 530 -8.82 -31.02 -9.41
C PHE A 530 -9.73 -32.08 -8.75
N ARG A 531 -11.01 -31.77 -8.50
CA ARG A 531 -11.99 -32.76 -7.98
C ARG A 531 -12.19 -33.95 -8.94
N ASN A 532 -12.04 -33.73 -10.24
CA ASN A 532 -12.14 -34.79 -11.25
C ASN A 532 -10.86 -35.62 -11.31
N TYR A 533 -9.69 -34.98 -11.26
CA TYR A 533 -8.38 -35.63 -11.16
C TYR A 533 -8.28 -36.54 -9.92
N ILE A 534 -8.61 -36.05 -8.74
CA ILE A 534 -8.57 -36.83 -7.48
C ILE A 534 -9.43 -38.11 -7.59
N ARG A 535 -10.62 -38.02 -8.19
CA ARG A 535 -11.55 -39.16 -8.38
C ARG A 535 -11.23 -40.02 -9.62
N SER A 536 -10.21 -39.68 -10.41
CA SER A 536 -9.85 -40.43 -11.61
C SER A 536 -9.05 -41.69 -11.29
N GLY A 537 -9.02 -42.64 -12.24
CA GLY A 537 -8.14 -43.81 -12.17
C GLY A 537 -6.63 -43.49 -12.17
N VAL A 538 -6.24 -42.24 -12.41
CA VAL A 538 -4.84 -41.77 -12.32
C VAL A 538 -4.44 -41.49 -10.88
N ALA A 539 -5.22 -40.67 -10.16
CA ALA A 539 -4.91 -40.33 -8.76
C ALA A 539 -5.42 -41.36 -7.75
N LYS A 540 -6.45 -42.15 -8.13
CA LYS A 540 -7.10 -43.18 -7.29
C LYS A 540 -7.45 -42.68 -5.88
N GLY A 541 -7.85 -41.42 -5.80
CA GLY A 541 -7.93 -40.65 -4.57
C GLY A 541 -9.36 -40.36 -4.11
N GLY A 542 -9.46 -39.55 -3.07
CA GLY A 542 -10.73 -39.11 -2.51
C GLY A 542 -10.55 -37.89 -1.60
N TRP A 543 -11.56 -37.63 -0.77
CA TRP A 543 -11.45 -36.63 0.28
C TRP A 543 -12.28 -37.01 1.50
N THR A 544 -11.81 -36.58 2.68
CA THR A 544 -12.57 -36.59 3.93
C THR A 544 -12.91 -35.17 4.35
N LEU A 545 -13.98 -35.03 5.13
CA LEU A 545 -14.54 -33.74 5.55
C LEU A 545 -14.69 -33.71 7.06
N GLY A 546 -14.26 -32.61 7.70
CA GLY A 546 -14.53 -32.32 9.10
C GLY A 546 -15.41 -31.09 9.20
N SER A 547 -16.65 -31.24 9.68
CA SER A 547 -17.64 -30.15 9.80
C SER A 547 -17.88 -29.34 8.50
N VAL A 548 -17.79 -30.01 7.35
CA VAL A 548 -18.01 -29.47 6.00
C VAL A 548 -18.89 -30.47 5.24
N SER A 549 -19.88 -29.99 4.48
CA SER A 549 -20.72 -30.82 3.62
C SER A 549 -20.20 -30.87 2.19
N TYR A 550 -20.72 -31.78 1.36
CA TYR A 550 -20.46 -31.78 -0.08
C TYR A 550 -21.75 -32.08 -0.86
N SER A 551 -22.17 -31.14 -1.69
CA SER A 551 -23.37 -31.24 -2.55
C SER A 551 -23.23 -30.36 -3.79
N GLY A 552 -23.92 -30.67 -4.89
CA GLY A 552 -23.87 -29.82 -6.10
C GLY A 552 -22.47 -29.57 -6.66
N SER A 553 -21.52 -30.47 -6.42
CA SER A 553 -20.08 -30.31 -6.69
C SER A 553 -19.35 -29.19 -5.91
N ARG A 554 -19.89 -28.73 -4.79
CA ARG A 554 -19.30 -27.72 -3.89
C ARG A 554 -19.12 -28.28 -2.47
N PHE A 555 -18.13 -27.77 -1.76
CA PHE A 555 -17.95 -27.97 -0.33
C PHE A 555 -18.68 -26.85 0.43
N GLY A 556 -19.61 -27.23 1.31
CA GLY A 556 -20.43 -26.31 2.08
C GLY A 556 -19.91 -26.14 3.50
N PHE A 557 -19.46 -24.93 3.82
CA PHE A 557 -19.03 -24.52 5.15
C PHE A 557 -20.18 -23.76 5.83
N THR A 558 -20.42 -24.03 7.11
CA THR A 558 -21.50 -23.43 7.91
C THR A 558 -20.96 -22.89 9.24
N SER A 559 -21.81 -22.23 10.02
CA SER A 559 -21.48 -21.70 11.36
C SER A 559 -20.28 -20.74 11.36
N GLY A 560 -20.04 -20.04 10.24
CA GLY A 560 -18.99 -19.03 10.16
C GLY A 560 -19.30 -17.81 11.03
N SER A 561 -18.26 -17.16 11.55
CA SER A 561 -18.36 -16.01 12.45
C SER A 561 -17.28 -14.97 12.20
N GLY A 562 -17.52 -13.73 12.63
CA GLY A 562 -16.57 -12.64 12.41
C GLY A 562 -17.19 -11.26 12.57
N ILE A 563 -16.64 -10.28 11.83
CA ILE A 563 -17.08 -8.87 11.87
C ILE A 563 -17.14 -8.25 10.47
N PHE A 564 -18.06 -7.32 10.28
CA PHE A 564 -18.24 -6.56 9.04
C PHE A 564 -18.56 -5.08 9.31
N ASP A 565 -17.84 -4.16 8.68
CA ASP A 565 -18.13 -2.72 8.61
C ASP A 565 -19.05 -2.48 7.40
N LYS A 566 -20.34 -2.19 7.65
CA LYS A 566 -21.33 -1.94 6.58
C LYS A 566 -21.06 -0.67 5.77
N THR A 567 -20.33 0.30 6.34
CA THR A 567 -20.04 1.59 5.71
C THR A 567 -18.86 1.46 4.76
N LYS A 568 -17.74 0.91 5.23
CA LYS A 568 -16.53 0.69 4.43
C LYS A 568 -16.63 -0.54 3.52
N ARG A 569 -17.61 -1.41 3.77
CA ARG A 569 -17.75 -2.74 3.15
C ARG A 569 -16.45 -3.54 3.28
N THR A 570 -15.99 -3.69 4.53
CA THR A 570 -14.80 -4.48 4.88
C THR A 570 -15.09 -5.40 6.05
N GLY A 571 -14.31 -6.45 6.21
CA GLY A 571 -14.52 -7.39 7.32
C GLY A 571 -13.72 -8.67 7.19
N SER A 572 -13.90 -9.56 8.17
CA SER A 572 -13.40 -10.93 8.05
C SER A 572 -14.36 -11.91 8.71
N VAL A 573 -14.62 -13.01 8.03
CA VAL A 573 -15.50 -14.10 8.47
C VAL A 573 -14.73 -15.40 8.34
N GLY A 574 -14.50 -16.07 9.47
CA GLY A 574 -13.84 -17.36 9.58
C GLY A 574 -14.85 -18.50 9.62
N PHE A 575 -14.49 -19.63 9.02
CA PHE A 575 -15.30 -20.84 8.96
C PHE A 575 -14.62 -21.99 9.71
N PRO A 576 -15.36 -22.73 10.56
CA PRO A 576 -14.85 -23.96 11.14
C PRO A 576 -14.71 -25.07 10.08
N GLY A 577 -14.03 -26.15 10.45
CA GLY A 577 -13.93 -27.36 9.63
C GLY A 577 -12.72 -27.42 8.69
N SER A 578 -12.68 -28.49 7.89
CA SER A 578 -11.59 -28.80 6.96
C SER A 578 -12.02 -29.75 5.83
N ILE A 579 -11.38 -29.60 4.67
CA ILE A 579 -11.40 -30.57 3.57
C ILE A 579 -10.01 -31.21 3.49
N HIS A 580 -9.93 -32.53 3.36
CA HIS A 580 -8.67 -33.27 3.28
C HIS A 580 -8.69 -34.23 2.09
N PHE A 581 -7.96 -33.88 1.03
CA PHE A 581 -7.78 -34.67 -0.19
C PHE A 581 -6.60 -35.62 -0.07
N THR A 582 -6.76 -36.83 -0.58
CA THR A 582 -5.66 -37.81 -0.71
C THR A 582 -5.66 -38.45 -2.10
N GLY A 583 -4.50 -38.93 -2.54
CA GLY A 583 -4.30 -39.66 -3.80
C GLY A 583 -2.88 -40.21 -3.92
N HIS A 584 -2.59 -40.96 -4.99
CA HIS A 584 -1.28 -41.59 -5.24
C HIS A 584 -0.76 -42.36 -4.02
N GLU A 585 -1.62 -43.23 -3.47
CA GLU A 585 -1.35 -44.09 -2.31
C GLU A 585 -0.89 -43.33 -1.05
N GLY A 586 -1.25 -42.04 -0.96
CA GLY A 586 -0.91 -41.14 0.15
C GLY A 586 0.21 -40.13 -0.17
N THR A 587 0.82 -40.22 -1.36
CA THR A 587 1.84 -39.27 -1.83
C THR A 587 1.25 -37.89 -2.06
N LEU A 588 0.01 -37.81 -2.55
CA LEU A 588 -0.80 -36.58 -2.52
C LEU A 588 -1.60 -36.55 -1.21
N ASP A 589 -1.33 -35.55 -0.38
CA ASP A 589 -1.95 -35.32 0.92
C ASP A 589 -2.14 -33.81 1.10
N LEU A 590 -3.33 -33.28 0.77
CA LEU A 590 -3.66 -31.85 0.81
C LEU A 590 -4.84 -31.59 1.75
N LYS A 591 -4.60 -30.90 2.87
CA LYS A 591 -5.62 -30.50 3.83
C LYS A 591 -5.76 -28.97 3.91
N LEU A 592 -6.98 -28.50 3.62
CA LEU A 592 -7.40 -27.12 3.80
C LEU A 592 -8.24 -27.01 5.08
N SER A 593 -7.94 -26.04 5.94
CA SER A 593 -8.64 -25.81 7.21
C SER A 593 -8.65 -24.33 7.59
N LYS A 594 -9.48 -23.94 8.57
CA LYS A 594 -9.62 -22.54 9.01
C LYS A 594 -9.83 -21.57 7.82
N VAL A 595 -10.74 -21.95 6.91
CA VAL A 595 -11.08 -21.12 5.73
C VAL A 595 -11.64 -19.80 6.23
N ARG A 596 -11.17 -18.67 5.67
CA ARG A 596 -11.55 -17.34 6.16
C ARG A 596 -11.58 -16.35 5.01
N ILE A 597 -12.71 -15.68 4.83
CA ILE A 597 -12.80 -14.54 3.92
C ILE A 597 -12.29 -13.29 4.65
N VAL A 598 -11.49 -12.50 3.96
CA VAL A 598 -11.19 -11.10 4.30
C VAL A 598 -11.70 -10.25 3.15
N GLN A 599 -12.61 -9.33 3.44
CA GLN A 599 -13.03 -8.31 2.49
C GLN A 599 -12.25 -7.03 2.80
N SER A 600 -11.40 -6.60 1.85
CA SER A 600 -10.50 -5.46 1.99
C SER A 600 -11.08 -4.17 1.40
N GLY A 601 -12.15 -4.26 0.61
CA GLY A 601 -12.89 -3.10 0.10
C GLY A 601 -14.23 -3.47 -0.53
N PRO A 602 -14.97 -2.49 -1.10
CA PRO A 602 -16.32 -2.67 -1.61
C PRO A 602 -16.53 -3.79 -2.64
N SER A 603 -15.48 -4.14 -3.39
CA SER A 603 -15.48 -5.13 -4.47
C SER A 603 -14.29 -6.11 -4.41
N THR A 604 -13.51 -6.09 -3.33
CA THR A 604 -12.23 -6.83 -3.23
C THR A 604 -12.15 -7.68 -1.97
N GLY A 605 -11.75 -8.93 -2.12
CA GLY A 605 -11.48 -9.81 -0.99
C GLY A 605 -10.46 -10.89 -1.29
N THR A 606 -10.12 -11.64 -0.25
CA THR A 606 -9.17 -12.76 -0.29
C THR A 606 -9.71 -13.91 0.56
N LEU A 607 -9.72 -15.12 0.00
CA LEU A 607 -9.96 -16.36 0.73
C LEU A 607 -8.62 -16.84 1.29
N TYR A 608 -8.53 -16.89 2.62
CA TYR A 608 -7.40 -17.44 3.37
C TYR A 608 -7.70 -18.87 3.82
N ALA A 609 -6.65 -19.69 3.96
CA ALA A 609 -6.74 -21.02 4.58
C ALA A 609 -5.43 -21.39 5.30
N ASN A 610 -5.52 -22.28 6.28
CA ASN A 610 -4.38 -23.11 6.69
C ASN A 610 -4.24 -24.29 5.73
N VAL A 611 -3.03 -24.48 5.21
CA VAL A 611 -2.68 -25.50 4.22
C VAL A 611 -1.66 -26.45 4.82
N ALA A 612 -2.00 -27.73 4.92
CA ALA A 612 -1.01 -28.81 4.93
C ALA A 612 -0.99 -29.43 3.53
N SER A 613 0.19 -29.59 2.91
CA SER A 613 0.29 -30.21 1.59
C SER A 613 1.64 -30.90 1.36
N SER A 614 1.64 -32.01 0.62
CA SER A 614 2.85 -32.68 0.12
C SER A 614 3.32 -32.17 -1.25
N ASP A 615 4.61 -32.34 -1.54
CA ASP A 615 5.14 -32.31 -2.92
C ASP A 615 4.97 -33.66 -3.64
N THR A 616 5.43 -33.76 -4.88
CA THR A 616 5.38 -34.99 -5.70
C THR A 616 6.14 -36.16 -5.11
N ASN A 617 7.02 -35.92 -4.12
CA ASN A 617 7.85 -36.92 -3.47
C ASN A 617 7.30 -37.26 -2.07
N GLY A 618 6.09 -36.79 -1.73
CA GLY A 618 5.43 -37.03 -0.45
C GLY A 618 5.94 -36.16 0.70
N LYS A 619 6.89 -35.25 0.48
CA LYS A 619 7.46 -34.40 1.53
C LYS A 619 6.44 -33.34 1.96
N LYS A 620 6.01 -33.41 3.22
CA LYS A 620 4.91 -32.58 3.75
C LYS A 620 5.38 -31.19 4.15
N THR A 621 4.52 -30.20 3.90
CA THR A 621 4.70 -28.80 4.25
C THR A 621 3.44 -28.28 4.98
N ASN A 622 3.63 -27.45 6.00
CA ASN A 622 2.54 -26.83 6.76
C ASN A 622 2.67 -25.31 6.69
N ARG A 623 1.63 -24.61 6.23
CA ARG A 623 1.59 -23.14 6.12
C ARG A 623 0.27 -22.61 6.65
N SER A 624 0.33 -21.74 7.67
CA SER A 624 -0.85 -21.10 8.24
C SER A 624 -1.18 -19.78 7.54
N ASN A 625 -2.46 -19.39 7.55
CA ASN A 625 -2.95 -18.12 7.02
C ASN A 625 -2.46 -17.81 5.58
N VAL A 626 -2.44 -18.84 4.72
CA VAL A 626 -2.13 -18.68 3.29
C VAL A 626 -3.24 -17.88 2.63
N ALA A 627 -2.91 -16.73 2.04
CA ALA A 627 -3.79 -16.02 1.11
C ALA A 627 -3.97 -16.92 -0.12
N PHE A 628 -5.03 -17.72 -0.16
CA PHE A 628 -5.17 -18.85 -1.09
C PHE A 628 -5.67 -18.39 -2.46
N ALA A 629 -6.72 -17.56 -2.46
CA ALA A 629 -7.29 -16.99 -3.68
C ALA A 629 -7.71 -15.52 -3.46
N THR A 630 -7.54 -14.67 -4.45
CA THR A 630 -8.26 -13.39 -4.50
C THR A 630 -9.68 -13.61 -5.01
N LEU A 631 -10.61 -12.80 -4.53
CA LEU A 631 -12.04 -12.84 -4.84
C LEU A 631 -12.47 -11.50 -5.45
N ASN A 632 -13.11 -11.55 -6.62
CA ASN A 632 -13.82 -10.40 -7.17
C ASN A 632 -15.23 -10.34 -6.56
N LEU A 633 -15.48 -9.32 -5.74
CA LEU A 633 -16.73 -9.10 -5.02
C LEU A 633 -17.58 -7.97 -5.64
N SER A 634 -17.40 -7.66 -6.92
CA SER A 634 -18.24 -6.67 -7.63
C SER A 634 -19.74 -6.99 -7.60
N GLY A 635 -20.10 -8.27 -7.54
CA GLY A 635 -21.48 -8.77 -7.40
C GLY A 635 -21.99 -8.88 -5.95
N LEU A 636 -21.32 -8.26 -4.97
CA LEU A 636 -21.70 -8.34 -3.56
C LEU A 636 -22.97 -7.54 -3.25
N SER A 637 -24.00 -8.24 -2.80
CA SER A 637 -25.22 -7.64 -2.24
C SER A 637 -25.02 -7.33 -0.76
N VAL A 638 -25.46 -6.15 -0.33
CA VAL A 638 -25.42 -5.69 1.07
C VAL A 638 -26.81 -5.17 1.44
N SER A 639 -27.47 -5.85 2.37
CA SER A 639 -28.77 -5.45 2.94
C SER A 639 -28.59 -4.91 4.36
N SER A 640 -29.69 -4.58 5.05
CA SER A 640 -29.65 -4.21 6.47
C SER A 640 -29.17 -5.37 7.36
N ASN A 641 -29.51 -6.62 6.98
CA ASN A 641 -29.43 -7.82 7.83
C ASN A 641 -28.52 -8.92 7.24
N SER A 642 -27.98 -8.75 6.04
CA SER A 642 -27.15 -9.75 5.36
C SER A 642 -26.17 -9.12 4.37
N VAL A 643 -25.04 -9.79 4.17
CA VAL A 643 -24.10 -9.56 3.06
C VAL A 643 -23.97 -10.87 2.30
N SER A 644 -24.10 -10.87 0.97
CA SER A 644 -24.02 -12.11 0.19
C SER A 644 -23.48 -11.91 -1.23
N VAL A 645 -22.86 -12.94 -1.77
CA VAL A 645 -22.51 -13.03 -3.19
C VAL A 645 -22.76 -14.45 -3.68
N SER A 646 -23.22 -14.55 -4.93
CA SER A 646 -23.34 -15.83 -5.62
C SER A 646 -22.31 -15.88 -6.75
N GLY A 647 -21.42 -16.87 -6.71
CA GLY A 647 -20.47 -17.11 -7.79
C GLY A 647 -19.39 -16.05 -7.97
N ALA A 648 -18.86 -15.47 -6.89
CA ALA A 648 -17.71 -14.55 -6.94
C ALA A 648 -16.51 -15.22 -7.66
N PRO A 649 -15.97 -14.62 -8.74
CA PRO A 649 -14.79 -15.14 -9.41
C PRO A 649 -13.60 -15.23 -8.45
N ALA A 650 -12.95 -16.40 -8.44
CA ALA A 650 -11.83 -16.71 -7.55
C ALA A 650 -10.57 -17.04 -8.34
N THR A 651 -9.46 -16.38 -8.01
CA THR A 651 -8.19 -16.48 -8.73
C THR A 651 -7.09 -16.95 -7.78
N LEU A 652 -6.40 -18.04 -8.14
CA LEU A 652 -5.35 -18.66 -7.32
C LEU A 652 -4.15 -17.71 -7.16
N THR A 653 -3.69 -17.47 -5.93
CA THR A 653 -2.46 -16.67 -5.70
C THR A 653 -1.21 -17.54 -5.89
N ALA A 654 -0.01 -16.93 -5.90
CA ALA A 654 1.25 -17.68 -5.83
C ALA A 654 1.38 -18.52 -4.54
N ALA A 655 0.86 -18.03 -3.40
CA ALA A 655 0.91 -18.75 -2.13
C ALA A 655 -0.06 -19.96 -2.10
N GLY A 656 -1.23 -19.81 -2.75
CA GLY A 656 -2.18 -20.89 -2.98
C GLY A 656 -1.72 -21.90 -4.05
N ALA A 657 -1.08 -21.44 -5.12
CA ALA A 657 -0.49 -22.28 -6.18
C ALA A 657 0.48 -23.33 -5.59
N ALA A 658 1.36 -22.90 -4.67
CA ALA A 658 2.28 -23.80 -3.96
C ALA A 658 1.57 -24.84 -3.07
N ALA A 659 0.26 -24.77 -2.84
CA ALA A 659 -0.49 -25.85 -2.18
C ALA A 659 -0.71 -27.08 -3.09
N PHE A 660 -0.58 -26.93 -4.40
CA PHE A 660 -0.81 -27.96 -5.41
C PHE A 660 0.50 -28.47 -6.03
N ALA A 661 1.60 -28.53 -5.26
CA ALA A 661 2.91 -29.03 -5.70
C ALA A 661 3.45 -28.43 -7.03
N GLY A 662 3.00 -27.22 -7.41
CA GLY A 662 3.36 -26.57 -8.67
C GLY A 662 2.46 -26.88 -9.88
N PHE A 663 1.51 -27.81 -9.77
CA PHE A 663 0.62 -28.20 -10.89
C PHE A 663 -0.35 -27.09 -11.35
N TYR A 664 -0.58 -26.04 -10.56
CA TYR A 664 -1.37 -24.87 -10.95
C TYR A 664 -0.58 -23.60 -10.67
N ASN A 665 -0.53 -22.70 -11.66
CA ASN A 665 0.15 -21.41 -11.58
C ASN A 665 -0.66 -20.36 -10.81
N ALA A 666 0.03 -19.32 -10.33
CA ALA A 666 -0.62 -18.08 -9.92
C ALA A 666 -1.45 -17.49 -11.07
N GLY A 667 -2.58 -16.87 -10.77
CA GLY A 667 -3.54 -16.37 -11.77
C GLY A 667 -4.50 -17.44 -12.32
N ALA A 668 -4.34 -18.72 -11.97
CA ALA A 668 -5.25 -19.76 -12.43
C ALA A 668 -6.66 -19.58 -11.84
N THR A 669 -7.68 -19.60 -12.69
CA THR A 669 -9.10 -19.55 -12.30
C THR A 669 -9.48 -20.77 -11.46
N LEU A 670 -10.12 -20.54 -10.33
CA LEU A 670 -10.68 -21.55 -9.43
C LEU A 670 -12.20 -21.69 -9.66
N ASP A 671 -12.82 -22.68 -9.02
CA ASP A 671 -14.29 -22.70 -8.97
C ASP A 671 -14.75 -21.47 -8.15
N PRO A 672 -15.79 -20.75 -8.60
CA PRO A 672 -16.21 -19.51 -7.94
C PRO A 672 -16.81 -19.77 -6.54
N VAL A 673 -16.76 -18.74 -5.70
CA VAL A 673 -17.19 -18.80 -4.29
C VAL A 673 -18.57 -18.15 -4.14
N SER A 674 -19.51 -18.83 -3.49
CA SER A 674 -20.73 -18.20 -2.97
C SER A 674 -20.63 -18.10 -1.45
N PHE A 675 -21.17 -17.03 -0.86
CA PHE A 675 -21.27 -16.91 0.60
C PHE A 675 -22.44 -16.04 1.04
N SER A 676 -22.87 -16.22 2.30
CA SER A 676 -23.85 -15.38 2.98
C SER A 676 -23.42 -15.14 4.42
N PHE A 677 -23.37 -13.88 4.84
CA PHE A 677 -23.02 -13.43 6.17
C PHE A 677 -24.25 -12.77 6.82
N PRO A 678 -24.89 -13.39 7.81
CA PRO A 678 -25.93 -12.72 8.60
C PRO A 678 -25.33 -11.57 9.42
N VAL A 679 -25.85 -10.36 9.22
CA VAL A 679 -25.37 -9.13 9.86
C VAL A 679 -26.15 -8.93 11.16
N GLY A 680 -25.53 -9.35 12.27
CA GLY A 680 -26.12 -9.31 13.61
C GLY A 680 -25.93 -7.98 14.33
N LYS A 681 -25.87 -8.04 15.67
CA LYS A 681 -25.73 -6.87 16.55
C LYS A 681 -24.56 -5.97 16.14
N ALA A 682 -24.75 -4.66 16.30
CA ALA A 682 -23.68 -3.70 16.09
C ALA A 682 -22.58 -3.87 17.15
N SER A 683 -21.34 -3.55 16.78
CA SER A 683 -20.12 -3.73 17.58
C SER A 683 -19.03 -2.73 17.17
N GLY A 684 -17.94 -2.66 17.93
CA GLY A 684 -16.92 -1.62 17.71
C GLY A 684 -17.54 -0.24 17.91
N CYS A 685 -18.14 -0.06 19.08
CA CYS A 685 -18.96 1.08 19.45
C CYS A 685 -18.17 2.06 20.32
N SER A 686 -18.25 3.34 19.98
CA SER A 686 -17.59 4.43 20.71
C SER A 686 -18.59 5.53 21.05
N SER A 687 -18.48 6.10 22.24
CA SER A 687 -19.28 7.24 22.71
C SER A 687 -18.77 8.55 22.11
N VAL A 688 -19.44 9.03 21.05
CA VAL A 688 -19.12 10.30 20.40
C VAL A 688 -19.88 11.44 21.09
N LEU A 689 -19.17 12.48 21.50
CA LEU A 689 -19.74 13.68 22.11
C LEU A 689 -20.54 14.47 21.05
N LEU A 690 -21.86 14.51 21.19
CA LEU A 690 -22.76 15.32 20.34
C LEU A 690 -22.78 16.79 20.77
N SER A 691 -22.65 17.05 22.07
CA SER A 691 -22.67 18.40 22.63
C SER A 691 -21.82 18.46 23.88
N ALA A 692 -20.73 19.22 23.83
CA ALA A 692 -19.96 19.58 25.01
C ALA A 692 -20.81 20.51 25.89
N GLY A 693 -21.09 20.08 27.12
CA GLY A 693 -21.64 20.97 28.14
C GLY A 693 -20.63 22.07 28.48
N THR A 694 -21.09 23.31 28.61
CA THR A 694 -20.23 24.44 29.01
C THR A 694 -19.93 24.38 30.51
N GLY A 695 -19.01 23.50 30.90
CA GLY A 695 -18.53 23.33 32.27
C GLY A 695 -17.01 23.17 32.29
N ILE A 696 -16.33 24.01 33.08
CA ILE A 696 -14.88 23.94 33.29
C ILE A 696 -14.60 22.84 34.31
N TYR A 697 -13.68 21.92 33.98
CA TYR A 697 -13.18 20.93 34.93
C TYR A 697 -12.03 21.51 35.76
N ALA A 698 -12.36 22.10 36.91
CA ALA A 698 -11.44 22.14 38.05
C ALA A 698 -11.63 20.86 38.86
N GLY A 699 -10.53 20.20 39.24
CA GLY A 699 -10.58 18.92 39.95
C GLY A 699 -10.74 19.10 41.47
N THR A 700 -11.65 18.34 42.07
CA THR A 700 -11.64 18.03 43.51
C THR A 700 -12.27 16.63 43.69
N GLU A 701 -11.96 16.00 44.83
CA GLU A 701 -12.30 14.62 45.19
C GLU A 701 -13.81 14.39 45.38
N ILE A 702 -14.21 13.11 45.43
CA ILE A 702 -15.46 12.68 46.07
C ILE A 702 -15.21 11.47 46.98
N GLY A 703 -15.43 11.66 48.28
CA GLY A 703 -15.46 10.59 49.28
C GLY A 703 -16.83 9.89 49.36
N GLN A 704 -16.87 8.87 50.21
CA GLN A 704 -18.09 8.18 50.68
C GLN A 704 -18.96 9.13 51.55
N ALA A 705 -20.23 8.90 51.88
CA ALA A 705 -21.25 7.86 51.59
C ALA A 705 -22.63 8.58 51.48
N SER A 706 -23.84 8.01 51.42
CA SER A 706 -24.41 6.65 51.59
C SER A 706 -25.71 6.58 50.73
N GLY A 707 -26.26 5.44 50.31
CA GLY A 707 -26.91 4.37 51.08
C GLY A 707 -28.45 4.56 51.01
N ALA A 708 -29.31 3.56 50.74
CA ALA A 708 -29.14 2.11 50.55
C ALA A 708 -30.15 1.61 49.47
N GLY A 709 -30.14 0.36 49.01
CA GLY A 709 -29.35 -0.78 49.48
C GLY A 709 -29.03 -1.79 48.38
N ALA A 710 -28.29 -2.83 48.77
CA ALA A 710 -27.66 -3.78 47.85
C ALA A 710 -28.27 -5.18 47.95
N LEU A 711 -28.01 -5.99 46.92
CA LEU A 711 -27.52 -7.35 47.14
C LEU A 711 -26.23 -7.53 46.32
N ALA A 712 -25.11 -7.66 47.02
CA ALA A 712 -23.86 -8.12 46.43
C ALA A 712 -23.80 -9.66 46.55
N SER A 713 -23.26 -10.33 45.53
CA SER A 713 -22.94 -11.76 45.59
C SER A 713 -21.43 -11.93 45.56
N THR A 714 -20.84 -12.18 46.72
CA THR A 714 -19.38 -12.31 46.89
C THR A 714 -18.99 -13.78 47.04
N GLY A 715 -18.29 -14.29 46.04
CA GLY A 715 -17.25 -15.32 46.19
C GLY A 715 -17.66 -16.75 46.54
N THR A 716 -17.15 -17.70 45.74
CA THR A 716 -16.55 -18.93 46.26
C THR A 716 -15.52 -19.41 45.25
N GLU A 717 -14.25 -19.07 45.47
CA GLU A 717 -13.16 -19.94 45.03
C GLU A 717 -13.06 -21.08 46.04
N SER A 718 -12.83 -22.31 45.56
CA SER A 718 -12.69 -23.49 46.41
C SER A 718 -11.23 -23.94 46.50
N ALA A 719 -10.44 -23.25 47.33
CA ALA A 719 -9.22 -23.83 47.88
C ALA A 719 -9.56 -24.66 49.12
N ILE A 720 -9.22 -25.95 49.14
CA ILE A 720 -9.48 -26.84 50.27
C ILE A 720 -8.18 -27.20 50.99
N VAL A 721 -8.04 -26.71 52.21
CA VAL A 721 -7.05 -27.04 53.24
C VAL A 721 -7.72 -26.72 54.59
N LEU A 722 -7.57 -27.44 55.71
CA LEU A 722 -6.62 -28.47 56.13
C LEU A 722 -7.35 -29.62 56.87
N SER A 723 -6.70 -30.78 57.00
CA SER A 723 -6.64 -31.50 58.27
C SER A 723 -5.25 -32.14 58.45
N VAL A 724 -4.78 -32.27 59.69
CA VAL A 724 -3.38 -32.60 60.02
C VAL A 724 -3.23 -34.09 60.32
N GLY A 725 -2.20 -34.76 59.75
CA GLY A 725 -2.10 -36.24 59.74
C GLY A 725 -0.74 -36.91 59.96
N GLY A 726 0.37 -36.16 60.06
CA GLY A 726 1.65 -36.64 60.66
C GLY A 726 2.54 -37.66 59.91
N VAL A 727 3.74 -37.85 60.51
CA VAL A 727 4.70 -38.97 60.36
C VAL A 727 5.47 -39.15 59.03
N LEU A 728 6.56 -38.39 58.94
CA LEU A 728 7.95 -38.81 58.64
C LEU A 728 8.22 -40.31 58.31
N LEU A 729 8.89 -40.62 57.19
CA LEU A 729 10.13 -41.44 57.16
C LEU A 729 10.80 -41.52 55.77
N LEU A 730 11.94 -42.24 55.71
CA LEU A 730 12.98 -42.18 54.67
C LEU A 730 13.03 -43.41 53.74
N ALA A 731 13.88 -43.28 52.72
CA ALA A 731 14.80 -44.32 52.17
C ALA A 731 14.41 -45.12 50.90
N SER A 732 15.27 -44.93 49.88
CA SER A 732 15.89 -45.93 48.98
C SER A 732 15.15 -47.20 48.53
N GLY A 733 15.17 -47.48 47.21
CA GLY A 733 14.74 -48.78 46.68
C GLY A 733 15.05 -49.01 45.20
N ALA A 734 16.32 -49.06 44.80
CA ALA A 734 16.71 -49.47 43.45
C ALA A 734 17.22 -50.92 43.44
N SER A 735 16.56 -51.83 42.71
CA SER A 735 17.12 -53.10 42.24
C SER A 735 16.32 -53.69 41.08
N LEU A 736 16.97 -54.55 40.30
CA LEU A 736 16.48 -55.21 39.09
C LEU A 736 16.53 -56.75 39.28
N LEU A 737 15.88 -57.51 38.39
CA LEU A 737 16.12 -58.97 38.15
C LEU A 737 15.63 -59.93 39.28
N MET A 738 15.32 -61.22 39.07
CA MET A 738 15.46 -62.18 37.93
C MET A 738 14.26 -63.13 37.78
N LEU A 739 13.97 -63.59 36.54
CA LEU A 739 13.53 -64.93 36.05
C LEU A 739 12.36 -65.70 36.77
N ARG A 740 11.63 -66.69 36.18
CA ARG A 740 11.96 -67.68 35.13
C ARG A 740 10.69 -68.26 34.43
N ARG A 741 10.90 -68.99 33.31
CA ARG A 741 9.91 -69.74 32.49
C ARG A 741 9.19 -70.88 33.23
N PRO A 742 8.06 -71.39 32.68
CA PRO A 742 8.09 -72.59 31.81
C PRO A 742 7.60 -72.24 30.37
N ARG A 743 7.96 -72.87 29.23
CA ARG A 743 8.01 -74.29 28.79
C ARG A 743 6.65 -75.01 28.85
N PHE A 744 6.20 -75.82 27.88
CA PHE A 744 6.48 -75.98 26.43
C PHE A 744 5.47 -77.04 25.92
N ILE A 745 4.94 -76.96 24.69
CA ILE A 745 4.46 -78.11 23.87
C ILE A 745 4.05 -77.61 22.48
N ARG A 746 4.19 -78.47 21.46
CA ARG A 746 3.93 -78.19 20.04
C ARG A 746 3.66 -79.50 19.28
N SER A 747 2.51 -79.58 18.62
CA SER A 747 2.20 -80.52 17.51
C SER A 747 0.89 -80.08 16.86
N HIS A 748 0.68 -80.24 15.54
CA HIS A 748 1.58 -80.70 14.49
C HIS A 748 1.84 -79.60 13.45
#